data_AF-A0A0D0UUT7-F1
#
_entry.id   AF-A0A0D0UUT7-F1
#
_cell.length_a   1.000
_cell.length_b   1.000
_cell.length_c   1.000
_cell.angle_alpha   90.00
_cell.angle_beta   90.00
_cell.angle_gamma   90.00
#
_symmetry.space_group_name_H-M   'P 1'
#
loop_
_entity.id
_entity.type
_entity.pdbx_description
1 polymer ?
#
loop_
_entity_poly.entity_id
_entity_poly.type
_entity_poly.pdbx_seq_one_letter_code
_entity_poly.pdbx_strand_id
1 'polypeptide(L)'
;MSLSDTRVIPNLYDALASPLLSPQTIKIRTNPNSPRISSLASATAPNTLLISPRLGPVTSIIPVLPTGNTKMGNDGLDGHISINLGTKHFSFGTNPSIPRSLQPTQHPVLMNVAVQRTGKLSVKLFNESDSLTRERKGKMPVLSHLLTVGNGTVLSLAADKKYIYAGCQSAENEIAIWSTETLDLLYMIHPCDDTSGDIYSLAWDERGGGTLYFGSQSCSIEWINFGDLCTSHHRKISGSAAGAVHVVPNGADPSSRPGPSQRSGRYKPHKFFDNPPENGCSGSSTPCSPFPSNTARKETFSNAELDQVSVNLLDQTRPATEIEVPAESRLAFAHYGYVYALHMLSRPNGNRWLVSGSGDSDVKIWECHPSGGVTLIRQFDSLSGAVLSFAFRDDLLYAGLQAGEIAVWDLETGACIRTIEAHEEDVLAMSTLGDDVYTAAADGRVLRVNDEFDCTAAFKAHSGTVMNSTIVKSVKGDSWELITGGNDSYVKIWQVEAPKEALQSKNVMDMEYEGDVMLYALSKLVAVPTVSDDSHREKYVRQFNCAHLLKKILSQLGASSEVLSGEQGKNPLVLATFTGQDTGKPRKRLLFYGHYDVQPAAEERWTTNPWELSGRNGYLYGRGVTDNKGPIMAVACAAASLRQRRELDVDLVMIIEGEEEAGSRGFASTVRAHKADIGRIDAVLLSNSTWIDEEDPCVVFGMRGVVYANLSVESSEENLHNGVDGGATTEPMFDMIRVLGALSDAKGVKVPGFYDSVRPATDEEMSLLRDVSSACGRPIDELIRVWRQPSFSIASINSSGSGNKTVIPRKVSTDISMRIVPDQDLETIVEGLKQFCRETFQGLESPNKFEIQVTHTASWWLASLESPYFKALEASVQDVWGVKPLKIREGGTVPTVFWLEKEFGAPCVHLPLGQSSDAGHLANERMRLLNLR
;
A
#
# COMPACT_ATOMS: atom_id res chain seq x y z
N MET A 1 25.19 -15.42 -36.74
CA MET A 1 24.52 -16.17 -37.81
C MET A 1 23.02 -16.09 -37.58
N SER A 2 22.22 -16.14 -38.65
CA SER A 2 20.75 -16.14 -38.69
C SER A 2 20.09 -16.64 -37.40
N LEU A 3 19.49 -15.72 -36.62
CA LEU A 3 18.50 -16.04 -35.59
C LEU A 3 17.17 -16.27 -36.32
N SER A 4 16.93 -17.49 -36.73
CA SER A 4 15.61 -17.96 -37.14
C SER A 4 15.25 -19.08 -36.18
N ASP A 5 14.29 -18.82 -35.31
CA ASP A 5 13.76 -19.67 -34.22
C ASP A 5 14.66 -19.86 -33.00
N THR A 6 14.56 -18.93 -32.04
CA THR A 6 14.92 -19.17 -30.63
C THR A 6 13.86 -18.52 -29.74
N ARG A 7 12.95 -19.33 -29.17
CA ARG A 7 12.02 -18.90 -28.12
C ARG A 7 12.72 -19.11 -26.78
N VAL A 8 13.49 -18.12 -26.32
CA VAL A 8 14.09 -18.17 -24.97
C VAL A 8 13.17 -17.44 -24.00
N ILE A 9 12.55 -18.16 -23.07
CA ILE A 9 11.87 -17.57 -21.92
C ILE A 9 12.85 -17.71 -20.75
N PRO A 10 13.22 -16.64 -20.05
CA PRO A 10 14.09 -16.76 -18.90
C PRO A 10 13.51 -16.03 -17.66
N ASN A 11 13.16 -16.78 -16.61
CA ASN A 11 13.04 -16.28 -15.24
C ASN A 11 14.46 -15.98 -14.68
N LEU A 12 15.07 -14.88 -15.13
CA LEU A 12 16.47 -14.59 -14.86
C LEU A 12 16.65 -13.62 -13.67
N TYR A 13 16.63 -14.08 -12.41
CA TYR A 13 17.10 -13.26 -11.27
C TYR A 13 17.50 -14.05 -10.00
N ASP A 14 18.72 -13.82 -9.45
CA ASP A 14 18.97 -12.85 -8.34
C ASP A 14 20.40 -12.87 -7.71
N ALA A 15 21.35 -13.67 -8.20
CA ALA A 15 22.61 -13.85 -7.47
C ALA A 15 23.66 -12.71 -7.53
N LEU A 16 23.42 -11.63 -8.29
CA LEU A 16 24.40 -10.57 -8.52
C LEU A 16 24.02 -9.17 -8.00
N ALA A 17 22.86 -9.00 -7.35
CA ALA A 17 22.37 -7.68 -6.94
C ALA A 17 22.26 -7.42 -5.41
N SER A 18 22.86 -8.25 -4.55
CA SER A 18 22.88 -7.99 -3.10
C SER A 18 24.15 -7.26 -2.62
N PRO A 19 24.07 -6.02 -2.08
CA PRO A 19 25.13 -5.48 -1.25
C PRO A 19 25.08 -6.15 0.13
N LEU A 20 25.92 -7.15 0.35
CA LEU A 20 26.17 -7.71 1.69
C LEU A 20 27.00 -6.70 2.50
N LEU A 21 26.34 -5.80 3.24
CA LEU A 21 26.94 -5.11 4.38
C LEU A 21 27.05 -6.11 5.53
N SER A 22 28.16 -6.84 5.59
CA SER A 22 28.56 -7.53 6.82
C SER A 22 29.37 -6.55 7.70
N PRO A 23 29.14 -6.49 9.03
CA PRO A 23 29.91 -5.64 9.90
C PRO A 23 31.32 -6.23 10.05
N GLN A 24 32.30 -5.64 9.36
CA GLN A 24 33.71 -5.93 9.64
C GLN A 24 34.00 -5.48 11.07
N THR A 25 34.35 -6.45 11.91
CA THR A 25 34.80 -6.25 13.28
C THR A 25 36.14 -5.51 13.24
N ILE A 26 36.11 -4.18 13.38
CA ILE A 26 37.33 -3.39 13.57
C ILE A 26 37.88 -3.69 14.97
N LYS A 27 38.91 -4.53 15.03
CA LYS A 27 39.74 -4.68 16.24
C LYS A 27 40.55 -3.40 16.44
N ILE A 28 40.03 -2.49 17.25
CA ILE A 28 40.79 -1.34 17.74
C ILE A 28 41.82 -1.85 18.76
N ARG A 29 43.10 -1.79 18.37
CA ARG A 29 44.24 -1.92 19.30
C ARG A 29 44.25 -0.69 20.21
N THR A 30 43.94 -0.88 21.48
CA THR A 30 44.17 0.10 22.53
C THR A 30 45.67 0.19 22.83
N ASN A 31 46.24 1.38 22.71
CA ASN A 31 47.55 1.69 23.28
C ASN A 31 47.35 2.69 24.43
N PRO A 32 47.68 2.33 25.68
CA PRO A 32 47.43 3.16 26.85
C PRO A 32 48.63 4.06 27.11
N ASN A 33 48.48 5.37 26.95
CA ASN A 33 49.34 6.35 27.62
C ASN A 33 48.50 7.55 28.07
N SER A 34 48.32 7.58 29.39
CA SER A 34 47.86 8.68 30.26
C SER A 34 48.63 10.00 30.04
N PRO A 35 48.25 11.17 30.62
CA PRO A 35 47.41 11.28 31.81
C PRO A 35 46.35 12.39 31.86
N ARG A 36 45.44 12.13 32.81
CA ARG A 36 44.51 13.04 33.48
C ARG A 36 45.19 14.33 33.95
N ILE A 37 44.49 15.46 33.82
CA ILE A 37 44.52 16.52 34.83
C ILE A 37 43.07 16.96 35.13
N SER A 38 42.82 17.04 36.43
CA SER A 38 41.57 17.32 37.12
C SER A 38 41.27 18.82 37.27
N SER A 39 39.97 19.12 37.39
CA SER A 39 39.34 20.10 38.29
C SER A 39 39.80 21.56 38.27
N LEU A 40 38.84 22.48 38.04
CA LEU A 40 38.71 23.69 38.87
C LEU A 40 37.29 24.25 38.83
N ALA A 41 36.84 24.67 40.01
CA ALA A 41 35.52 25.21 40.31
C ALA A 41 35.56 26.74 40.47
N SER A 42 34.37 27.33 40.42
CA SER A 42 33.91 28.59 41.06
C SER A 42 34.20 29.96 40.42
N ALA A 43 33.12 30.75 40.33
CA ALA A 43 32.95 32.18 40.68
C ALA A 43 32.07 32.91 39.61
N THR A 44 30.80 33.28 39.84
CA THR A 44 30.28 34.50 40.52
C THR A 44 31.15 35.76 40.30
N ALA A 45 30.71 36.94 39.86
CA ALA A 45 29.43 37.55 39.52
C ALA A 45 29.72 38.84 38.66
N PRO A 46 28.99 39.97 38.77
CA PRO A 46 28.13 40.55 37.74
C PRO A 46 28.66 41.87 37.14
N ASN A 47 27.98 42.43 36.14
CA ASN A 47 28.03 43.88 35.90
C ASN A 47 26.66 44.41 35.45
N THR A 48 26.19 45.36 36.25
CA THR A 48 24.99 46.19 36.10
C THR A 48 25.48 47.63 35.95
N LEU A 49 24.92 48.42 35.04
CA LEU A 49 24.72 49.88 35.13
C LEU A 49 24.17 50.36 33.77
N LEU A 50 23.15 51.21 33.61
CA LEU A 50 22.07 51.78 34.44
C LEU A 50 21.37 52.84 33.52
N ILE A 51 20.03 52.89 33.50
CA ILE A 51 19.13 54.10 33.60
C ILE A 51 19.31 55.27 32.59
N SER A 52 18.31 55.95 31.98
CA SER A 52 16.82 56.01 31.94
C SER A 52 16.42 57.28 31.08
N PRO A 53 15.20 57.91 31.11
CA PRO A 53 13.85 57.50 30.69
C PRO A 53 13.05 58.63 29.93
N ARG A 54 11.71 58.44 29.79
CA ARG A 54 10.58 59.41 29.60
C ARG A 54 10.19 59.78 28.16
N LEU A 55 8.92 60.01 27.76
CA LEU A 55 7.57 60.04 28.35
C LEU A 55 6.60 60.05 27.13
N GLY A 56 5.53 59.25 27.08
CA GLY A 56 4.16 59.73 27.36
C GLY A 56 3.16 59.38 26.22
N PRO A 57 1.84 59.29 26.50
CA PRO A 57 0.83 58.57 25.69
C PRO A 57 -0.08 59.50 24.85
N VAL A 58 -1.07 58.96 24.10
CA VAL A 58 -2.48 59.46 24.02
C VAL A 58 -3.33 58.66 23.00
N THR A 59 -4.60 58.55 23.39
CA THR A 59 -5.80 57.86 22.91
C THR A 59 -6.52 58.43 21.66
N SER A 60 -7.21 57.52 20.94
CA SER A 60 -8.56 57.58 20.29
C SER A 60 -9.02 58.77 19.42
N ILE A 61 -9.73 58.48 18.30
CA ILE A 61 -11.13 58.89 17.97
C ILE A 61 -11.48 58.69 16.46
N ILE A 62 -12.70 58.22 16.20
CA ILE A 62 -13.47 58.08 14.93
C ILE A 62 -14.18 59.41 14.58
N PRO A 63 -14.36 59.84 13.30
CA PRO A 63 -15.70 59.83 12.63
C PRO A 63 -15.64 59.60 11.08
N VAL A 64 -16.52 58.80 10.45
CA VAL A 64 -17.83 59.10 9.82
C VAL A 64 -17.84 60.16 8.69
N LEU A 65 -18.03 59.66 7.43
CA LEU A 65 -18.82 60.12 6.24
C LEU A 65 -19.08 61.62 5.98
N PRO A 66 -19.20 62.12 4.70
CA PRO A 66 -20.29 61.71 3.79
C PRO A 66 -20.11 61.81 2.25
N THR A 67 -21.18 61.37 1.58
CA THR A 67 -21.58 61.32 0.17
C THR A 67 -21.42 62.58 -0.71
N GLY A 68 -21.24 62.42 -2.02
CA GLY A 68 -21.46 63.48 -3.02
C GLY A 68 -21.34 63.00 -4.48
N ASN A 69 -22.36 63.30 -5.29
CA ASN A 69 -22.66 62.75 -6.62
C ASN A 69 -22.21 63.69 -7.77
N THR A 70 -22.25 63.17 -9.00
CA THR A 70 -22.49 63.83 -10.32
C THR A 70 -21.38 64.44 -11.21
N LYS A 71 -21.15 63.72 -12.34
CA LYS A 71 -21.29 64.06 -13.79
C LYS A 71 -20.29 64.96 -14.58
N MET A 72 -19.73 64.29 -15.59
CA MET A 72 -19.56 64.62 -17.05
C MET A 72 -18.58 65.71 -17.54
N GLY A 73 -17.74 65.32 -18.51
CA GLY A 73 -17.11 66.22 -19.49
C GLY A 73 -15.87 65.69 -20.25
N ASN A 74 -16.10 65.01 -21.38
CA ASN A 74 -15.35 64.78 -22.62
C ASN A 74 -13.81 64.93 -22.80
N ASP A 75 -13.29 63.94 -23.57
CA ASP A 75 -12.23 63.93 -24.62
C ASP A 75 -10.81 64.39 -24.25
N GLY A 76 -9.70 63.70 -24.54
CA GLY A 76 -9.42 62.49 -25.31
C GLY A 76 -7.88 62.39 -25.56
N LEU A 77 -7.43 61.22 -26.01
CA LEU A 77 -6.10 60.81 -26.52
C LEU A 77 -5.13 60.06 -25.57
N ASP A 78 -5.27 58.73 -25.68
CA ASP A 78 -4.30 57.71 -26.09
C ASP A 78 -3.10 57.29 -25.22
N GLY A 79 -3.18 56.02 -24.79
CA GLY A 79 -2.09 55.18 -24.30
C GLY A 79 -2.58 53.83 -23.75
N HIS A 80 -3.28 53.01 -24.57
CA HIS A 80 -3.75 51.67 -24.18
C HIS A 80 -2.75 50.57 -24.55
N ILE A 81 -2.52 49.61 -23.64
CA ILE A 81 -2.71 48.16 -23.84
C ILE A 81 -3.00 47.56 -22.44
N SER A 82 -4.16 46.94 -22.28
CA SER A 82 -4.45 46.04 -21.16
C SER A 82 -5.48 45.00 -21.58
N ILE A 83 -5.19 43.79 -21.12
CA ILE A 83 -5.92 42.54 -21.17
C ILE A 83 -7.33 42.71 -20.58
N ASN A 84 -8.33 41.98 -21.09
CA ASN A 84 -9.48 41.64 -20.26
C ASN A 84 -10.21 40.33 -20.64
N LEU A 85 -10.70 39.72 -19.57
CA LEU A 85 -11.55 38.53 -19.46
C LEU A 85 -13.01 38.82 -19.85
N GLY A 86 -13.75 37.76 -20.16
CA GLY A 86 -15.08 37.57 -19.57
C GLY A 86 -16.27 37.30 -20.50
N THR A 87 -16.70 36.03 -20.51
CA THR A 87 -18.08 35.53 -20.27
C THR A 87 -19.28 35.80 -21.20
N LYS A 88 -20.03 34.68 -21.42
CA LYS A 88 -21.51 34.44 -21.34
C LYS A 88 -22.34 34.18 -22.63
N HIS A 89 -22.92 32.96 -22.64
CA HIS A 89 -24.26 32.46 -23.05
C HIS A 89 -24.98 32.92 -24.35
N PHE A 90 -25.52 31.95 -25.12
CA PHE A 90 -26.97 31.74 -25.40
C PHE A 90 -27.23 30.42 -26.16
N SER A 91 -28.46 29.89 -26.07
CA SER A 91 -28.97 28.62 -26.61
C SER A 91 -30.11 28.80 -27.66
N PHE A 92 -30.27 27.88 -28.63
CA PHE A 92 -31.51 27.17 -29.10
C PHE A 92 -31.41 26.65 -30.56
N GLY A 93 -31.91 25.42 -30.83
CA GLY A 93 -32.54 25.06 -32.12
C GLY A 93 -32.14 23.75 -32.88
N THR A 94 -32.81 22.63 -32.56
CA THR A 94 -33.38 21.53 -33.42
C THR A 94 -32.64 20.86 -34.61
N ASN A 95 -32.69 19.50 -34.62
CA ASN A 95 -32.40 18.45 -35.65
C ASN A 95 -32.98 18.69 -37.08
N PRO A 96 -32.57 18.00 -38.19
CA PRO A 96 -32.35 16.52 -38.30
C PRO A 96 -31.32 15.95 -39.33
N SER A 97 -31.11 14.61 -39.26
CA SER A 97 -30.90 13.59 -40.35
C SER A 97 -29.51 13.19 -40.95
N ILE A 98 -29.38 11.85 -41.08
CA ILE A 98 -28.37 10.89 -41.65
C ILE A 98 -28.38 10.95 -43.21
N PRO A 99 -27.31 10.66 -44.05
CA PRO A 99 -26.69 9.31 -44.22
C PRO A 99 -25.27 9.10 -44.87
N ARG A 100 -24.82 7.82 -44.80
CA ARG A 100 -24.11 6.96 -45.81
C ARG A 100 -22.57 6.88 -45.97
N SER A 101 -22.08 5.65 -45.74
CA SER A 101 -21.16 4.75 -46.49
C SER A 101 -20.37 5.22 -47.73
N LEU A 102 -19.11 4.74 -47.87
CA LEU A 102 -18.63 3.81 -48.93
C LEU A 102 -17.11 3.54 -48.87
N GLN A 103 -16.70 2.30 -49.14
CA GLN A 103 -15.31 1.87 -49.44
C GLN A 103 -14.80 2.49 -50.77
N PRO A 104 -13.50 2.35 -51.10
CA PRO A 104 -13.14 1.34 -52.09
C PRO A 104 -11.76 0.66 -51.93
N THR A 105 -11.64 -0.51 -52.56
CA THR A 105 -10.43 -1.28 -52.90
C THR A 105 -9.80 -0.81 -54.23
N GLN A 106 -8.49 -1.00 -54.41
CA GLN A 106 -7.82 -1.71 -55.55
C GLN A 106 -6.33 -1.33 -55.74
N HIS A 107 -5.55 -2.35 -56.14
CA HIS A 107 -4.10 -2.39 -56.42
C HIS A 107 -3.61 -1.49 -57.58
N PRO A 108 -2.26 -1.34 -57.73
CA PRO A 108 -1.65 -1.81 -58.98
C PRO A 108 -0.28 -2.54 -58.84
N VAL A 109 0.20 -3.00 -59.99
CA VAL A 109 1.24 -4.00 -60.30
C VAL A 109 2.63 -3.39 -60.59
N LEU A 110 3.68 -4.16 -60.24
CA LEU A 110 5.11 -4.21 -60.65
C LEU A 110 5.75 -3.13 -61.55
N MET A 111 6.95 -2.70 -61.14
CA MET A 111 8.06 -2.34 -62.05
C MET A 111 9.41 -2.81 -61.48
N ASN A 112 10.17 -3.58 -62.26
CA ASN A 112 11.53 -4.05 -61.97
C ASN A 112 12.55 -3.11 -62.62
N VAL A 113 13.59 -2.70 -61.87
CA VAL A 113 14.92 -2.34 -62.41
C VAL A 113 15.98 -2.89 -61.46
N ALA A 114 16.90 -3.69 -61.99
CA ALA A 114 18.04 -4.27 -61.28
C ALA A 114 19.34 -3.70 -61.85
N VAL A 115 20.25 -3.21 -61.00
CA VAL A 115 21.72 -3.15 -61.24
C VAL A 115 22.46 -3.35 -59.90
N GLN A 116 23.65 -3.93 -60.02
CA GLN A 116 24.42 -4.75 -59.09
C GLN A 116 25.12 -4.08 -57.88
N ARG A 117 25.28 -4.92 -56.84
CA ARG A 117 26.34 -5.05 -55.81
C ARG A 117 27.45 -4.00 -55.77
N THR A 118 27.61 -3.40 -54.58
CA THR A 118 28.89 -3.46 -53.82
C THR A 118 28.58 -3.57 -52.32
N GLY A 119 29.20 -4.55 -51.66
CA GLY A 119 29.06 -4.78 -50.24
C GLY A 119 29.96 -3.86 -49.41
N LYS A 120 29.36 -3.17 -48.44
CA LYS A 120 29.98 -2.70 -47.21
C LYS A 120 28.91 -2.73 -46.12
N LEU A 121 29.12 -3.55 -45.09
CA LEU A 121 28.32 -3.53 -43.88
C LEU A 121 28.48 -2.14 -43.25
N SER A 122 27.38 -1.39 -43.20
CA SER A 122 27.32 -0.12 -42.47
C SER A 122 26.73 -0.41 -41.09
N VAL A 123 27.52 -0.17 -40.05
CA VAL A 123 26.98 -0.01 -38.70
C VAL A 123 26.40 1.40 -38.65
N LYS A 124 25.07 1.53 -38.73
CA LYS A 124 24.39 2.80 -38.43
C LYS A 124 24.21 2.89 -36.92
N LEU A 125 25.13 3.59 -36.26
CA LEU A 125 24.87 4.22 -34.98
C LEU A 125 24.01 5.46 -35.26
N PHE A 126 22.80 5.53 -34.73
CA PHE A 126 22.09 6.81 -34.62
C PHE A 126 22.64 7.53 -33.40
N ASN A 127 23.52 8.50 -33.64
CA ASN A 127 23.86 9.57 -32.70
C ASN A 127 23.72 10.87 -33.49
N GLU A 128 22.72 11.69 -33.16
CA GLU A 128 22.83 13.12 -33.44
C GLU A 128 23.67 13.75 -32.33
N SER A 129 24.91 14.08 -32.63
CA SER A 129 25.61 15.22 -32.03
C SER A 129 26.86 15.50 -32.85
N ASP A 130 26.96 16.75 -33.33
CA ASP A 130 27.93 17.14 -34.33
C ASP A 130 29.33 17.41 -33.73
N SER A 131 30.36 17.11 -34.55
CA SER A 131 31.76 17.55 -34.50
C SER A 131 32.85 16.79 -33.69
N LEU A 132 33.51 15.86 -34.41
CA LEU A 132 34.96 15.76 -34.71
C LEU A 132 36.04 16.09 -33.64
N THR A 133 36.82 15.08 -33.21
CA THR A 133 38.29 14.97 -33.48
C THR A 133 38.87 13.59 -33.08
N ARG A 134 39.99 13.23 -33.75
CA ARG A 134 40.75 11.95 -33.83
C ARG A 134 41.34 11.50 -32.46
N GLU A 135 41.66 10.23 -32.15
CA GLU A 135 42.53 9.23 -32.80
C GLU A 135 42.27 7.79 -32.28
N ARG A 136 42.70 6.79 -33.06
CA ARG A 136 42.67 5.35 -32.76
C ARG A 136 43.55 4.96 -31.55
N LYS A 137 43.02 4.08 -30.66
CA LYS A 137 43.56 2.74 -30.34
C LYS A 137 42.75 2.05 -29.22
N GLY A 138 42.10 0.94 -29.55
CA GLY A 138 41.48 0.03 -28.57
C GLY A 138 40.65 -1.03 -29.31
N LYS A 139 40.92 -2.32 -29.05
CA LYS A 139 40.23 -3.45 -29.69
C LYS A 139 38.72 -3.38 -29.46
N MET A 140 37.93 -3.73 -30.47
CA MET A 140 36.51 -4.03 -30.28
C MET A 140 36.35 -5.21 -29.32
N PRO A 141 35.35 -5.21 -28.42
CA PRO A 141 35.02 -6.39 -27.63
C PRO A 141 34.66 -7.53 -28.59
N VAL A 142 35.38 -8.64 -28.44
CA VAL A 142 35.15 -9.89 -29.15
C VAL A 142 34.05 -10.63 -28.40
N LEU A 143 33.02 -11.11 -29.11
CA LEU A 143 32.06 -12.08 -28.60
C LEU A 143 32.86 -13.30 -28.10
N SER A 144 32.97 -13.47 -26.79
CA SER A 144 33.94 -14.41 -26.21
C SER A 144 33.45 -15.86 -26.31
N HIS A 145 32.16 -16.13 -26.08
CA HIS A 145 31.61 -17.49 -26.05
C HIS A 145 30.14 -17.52 -26.50
N LEU A 146 29.74 -18.58 -27.19
CA LEU A 146 28.36 -18.92 -27.55
C LEU A 146 28.03 -20.26 -26.85
N LEU A 147 27.08 -20.27 -25.93
CA LEU A 147 26.57 -21.49 -25.30
C LEU A 147 25.41 -22.01 -26.16
N THR A 148 25.57 -23.19 -26.76
CA THR A 148 24.51 -23.90 -27.48
C THR A 148 24.04 -25.09 -26.67
N VAL A 149 22.75 -25.13 -26.31
CA VAL A 149 22.15 -26.25 -25.57
C VAL A 149 21.58 -27.26 -26.57
N GLY A 150 22.44 -28.07 -27.17
CA GLY A 150 22.03 -29.10 -28.14
C GLY A 150 21.12 -28.58 -29.27
N ASN A 151 20.26 -29.45 -29.81
CA ASN A 151 19.26 -29.10 -30.82
C ASN A 151 17.93 -28.56 -30.23
N GLY A 152 17.91 -28.15 -28.95
CA GLY A 152 16.68 -27.81 -28.22
C GLY A 152 16.43 -26.30 -28.03
N THR A 153 15.15 -25.93 -27.88
CA THR A 153 14.74 -24.59 -27.46
C THR A 153 14.90 -24.44 -25.94
N VAL A 154 15.39 -23.31 -25.43
CA VAL A 154 15.51 -23.06 -23.98
C VAL A 154 14.25 -22.33 -23.49
N LEU A 155 13.46 -22.89 -22.57
CA LEU A 155 12.22 -22.28 -22.08
C LEU A 155 12.35 -21.68 -20.68
N SER A 156 13.49 -21.87 -20.01
CA SER A 156 13.77 -21.21 -18.74
C SER A 156 15.28 -21.08 -18.58
N LEU A 157 15.74 -19.98 -17.97
CA LEU A 157 17.14 -19.77 -17.63
C LEU A 157 17.20 -19.13 -16.25
N ALA A 158 18.02 -19.69 -15.38
CA ALA A 158 18.40 -19.10 -14.11
C ALA A 158 19.94 -19.07 -14.01
N ALA A 159 20.49 -18.29 -13.10
CA ALA A 159 21.93 -18.28 -12.86
C ALA A 159 22.25 -17.87 -11.42
N ASP A 160 23.33 -18.42 -10.88
CA ASP A 160 23.93 -17.99 -9.63
C ASP A 160 25.39 -17.51 -9.84
N LYS A 161 26.15 -17.30 -8.74
CA LYS A 161 27.56 -16.87 -8.86
C LYS A 161 28.45 -17.91 -9.55
N LYS A 162 28.09 -19.19 -9.46
CA LYS A 162 28.90 -20.33 -9.90
C LYS A 162 28.33 -21.03 -11.13
N TYR A 163 27.02 -20.95 -11.35
CA TYR A 163 26.32 -21.80 -12.30
C TYR A 163 25.30 -21.03 -13.15
N ILE A 164 25.13 -21.47 -14.39
CA ILE A 164 24.01 -21.10 -15.28
C ILE A 164 23.15 -22.36 -15.41
N TYR A 165 21.83 -22.24 -15.25
CA TYR A 165 20.86 -23.32 -15.34
C TYR A 165 19.92 -23.02 -16.50
N ALA A 166 19.74 -23.95 -17.45
CA ALA A 166 18.78 -23.79 -18.54
C ALA A 166 17.85 -25.00 -18.63
N GLY A 167 16.54 -24.75 -18.62
CA GLY A 167 15.52 -25.76 -18.90
C GLY A 167 15.22 -25.80 -20.41
N CYS A 168 15.20 -27.01 -20.98
CA CYS A 168 15.08 -27.21 -22.41
C CYS A 168 13.80 -27.93 -22.84
N GLN A 169 13.37 -27.61 -24.06
CA GLN A 169 12.30 -28.24 -24.83
C GLN A 169 12.84 -29.37 -25.73
N SER A 170 13.99 -29.97 -25.40
CA SER A 170 14.46 -31.12 -26.20
C SER A 170 13.49 -32.29 -26.02
N ALA A 171 13.55 -33.29 -26.90
CA ALA A 171 12.71 -34.49 -26.80
C ALA A 171 12.79 -35.23 -25.45
N GLU A 172 13.79 -34.88 -24.63
CA GLU A 172 14.11 -35.50 -23.34
C GLU A 172 13.84 -34.56 -22.12
N ASN A 173 13.30 -33.34 -22.34
CA ASN A 173 12.90 -32.36 -21.30
C ASN A 173 13.96 -32.07 -20.22
N GLU A 174 15.22 -31.89 -20.63
CA GLU A 174 16.37 -31.84 -19.71
C GLU A 174 16.66 -30.44 -19.15
N ILE A 175 17.29 -30.37 -17.98
CA ILE A 175 17.91 -29.15 -17.44
C ILE A 175 19.43 -29.28 -17.54
N ALA A 176 20.07 -28.36 -18.23
CA ALA A 176 21.52 -28.32 -18.36
C ALA A 176 22.10 -27.25 -17.42
N ILE A 177 23.26 -27.55 -16.81
CA ILE A 177 23.95 -26.66 -15.87
C ILE A 177 25.38 -26.43 -16.33
N TRP A 178 25.77 -25.17 -16.48
CA TRP A 178 27.12 -24.75 -16.88
C TRP A 178 27.83 -23.98 -15.77
N SER A 179 29.15 -24.03 -15.78
CA SER A 179 30.01 -23.16 -14.95
C SER A 179 29.95 -21.71 -15.44
N THR A 180 29.76 -20.72 -14.56
CA THR A 180 29.86 -19.30 -14.93
C THR A 180 31.31 -18.85 -15.18
N GLU A 181 32.29 -19.57 -14.62
CA GLU A 181 33.71 -19.23 -14.75
C GLU A 181 34.32 -19.79 -16.03
N THR A 182 34.02 -21.06 -16.33
CA THR A 182 34.64 -21.79 -17.45
C THR A 182 33.70 -21.97 -18.64
N LEU A 183 32.39 -21.80 -18.43
CA LEU A 183 31.33 -22.07 -19.42
C LEU A 183 31.26 -23.53 -19.87
N ASP A 184 31.91 -24.43 -19.13
CA ASP A 184 31.81 -25.87 -19.35
C ASP A 184 30.46 -26.39 -18.84
N LEU A 185 29.88 -27.35 -19.57
CA LEU A 185 28.70 -28.09 -19.12
C LEU A 185 29.11 -29.03 -17.97
N LEU A 186 28.47 -28.88 -16.82
CA LEU A 186 28.77 -29.61 -15.60
C LEU A 186 27.76 -30.73 -15.33
N TYR A 187 26.46 -30.43 -15.44
CA TYR A 187 25.38 -31.36 -15.12
C TYR A 187 24.30 -31.36 -16.20
N MET A 188 23.70 -32.53 -16.40
CA MET A 188 22.47 -32.73 -17.15
C MET A 188 21.46 -33.37 -16.20
N ILE A 189 20.32 -32.72 -15.97
CA ILE A 189 19.29 -33.20 -15.05
C ILE A 189 18.10 -33.67 -15.86
N HIS A 190 17.68 -34.91 -15.60
CA HIS A 190 16.49 -35.53 -16.17
C HIS A 190 15.34 -35.45 -15.15
N PRO A 191 14.16 -34.96 -15.55
CA PRO A 191 12.97 -34.96 -14.70
C PRO A 191 12.61 -36.36 -14.21
N CYS A 192 11.80 -36.45 -13.15
CA CYS A 192 11.49 -37.72 -12.50
C CYS A 192 10.77 -38.72 -13.44
N ASP A 193 10.01 -38.23 -14.41
CA ASP A 193 9.41 -39.05 -15.46
C ASP A 193 9.17 -38.26 -16.76
N ASP A 194 8.93 -39.01 -17.84
CA ASP A 194 8.60 -38.50 -19.18
C ASP A 194 7.29 -37.69 -19.22
N THR A 195 6.54 -37.62 -18.11
CA THR A 195 5.27 -36.88 -18.06
C THR A 195 5.44 -35.42 -17.69
N SER A 196 6.64 -35.02 -17.26
CA SER A 196 6.96 -33.64 -16.84
C SER A 196 6.68 -32.61 -17.93
N GLY A 197 6.92 -32.96 -19.20
CA GLY A 197 6.76 -32.07 -20.34
C GLY A 197 7.70 -30.86 -20.29
N ASP A 198 7.31 -29.77 -20.93
CA ASP A 198 8.12 -28.54 -21.02
C ASP A 198 8.40 -27.92 -19.63
N ILE A 199 9.65 -27.48 -19.41
CA ILE A 199 10.09 -26.79 -18.18
C ILE A 199 10.01 -25.28 -18.38
N TYR A 200 9.00 -24.64 -17.79
CA TYR A 200 8.72 -23.21 -17.97
C TYR A 200 9.42 -22.31 -16.96
N SER A 201 9.78 -22.83 -15.79
CA SER A 201 10.28 -21.99 -14.69
C SER A 201 11.32 -22.71 -13.82
N LEU A 202 12.29 -21.94 -13.33
CA LEU A 202 13.40 -22.40 -12.49
C LEU A 202 13.56 -21.44 -11.30
N ALA A 203 13.95 -21.97 -10.13
CA ALA A 203 14.31 -21.18 -8.95
C ALA A 203 15.41 -21.88 -8.13
N TRP A 204 16.31 -21.10 -7.53
CA TRP A 204 17.49 -21.62 -6.82
C TRP A 204 17.48 -21.22 -5.34
N ASP A 205 17.66 -22.19 -4.44
CA ASP A 205 17.95 -21.98 -3.02
C ASP A 205 19.40 -22.37 -2.72
N GLU A 206 20.25 -21.43 -2.34
CA GLU A 206 21.67 -21.68 -2.02
C GLU A 206 21.90 -22.46 -0.72
N ARG A 207 20.87 -22.62 0.13
CA ARG A 207 21.00 -23.31 1.43
C ARG A 207 21.20 -24.80 1.25
N GLY A 208 21.77 -25.45 2.27
CA GLY A 208 21.89 -26.92 2.33
C GLY A 208 22.74 -27.54 1.22
N GLY A 209 23.64 -26.78 0.58
CA GLY A 209 24.45 -27.25 -0.55
C GLY A 209 23.89 -26.88 -1.92
N GLY A 210 22.73 -26.21 -1.97
CA GLY A 210 22.08 -25.78 -3.19
C GLY A 210 20.91 -26.69 -3.57
N THR A 211 19.72 -26.13 -3.75
CA THR A 211 18.54 -26.84 -4.27
C THR A 211 17.98 -26.10 -5.48
N LEU A 212 17.86 -26.79 -6.60
CA LEU A 212 17.19 -26.27 -7.79
C LEU A 212 15.75 -26.76 -7.81
N TYR A 213 14.80 -25.84 -7.91
CA TYR A 213 13.38 -26.09 -8.09
C TYR A 213 12.98 -25.77 -9.53
N PHE A 214 12.05 -26.53 -10.10
CA PHE A 214 11.54 -26.27 -11.43
C PHE A 214 10.05 -26.60 -11.57
N GLY A 215 9.36 -25.79 -12.37
CA GLY A 215 7.94 -25.89 -12.66
C GLY A 215 7.73 -26.34 -14.10
N SER A 216 6.80 -27.27 -14.28
CA SER A 216 6.62 -27.97 -15.55
C SER A 216 5.19 -27.94 -16.08
N GLN A 217 5.04 -28.37 -17.32
CA GLN A 217 3.75 -28.59 -17.98
C GLN A 217 2.89 -29.65 -17.28
N SER A 218 3.50 -30.58 -16.55
CA SER A 218 2.77 -31.60 -15.77
C SER A 218 2.06 -31.06 -14.52
N CYS A 219 2.05 -29.74 -14.33
CA CYS A 219 1.50 -29.05 -13.16
C CYS A 219 2.24 -29.42 -11.85
N SER A 220 3.48 -29.93 -11.96
CA SER A 220 4.35 -30.30 -10.84
C SER A 220 5.31 -29.19 -10.48
N ILE A 221 5.74 -29.21 -9.22
CA ILE A 221 7.00 -28.59 -8.78
C ILE A 221 7.95 -29.73 -8.41
N GLU A 222 9.11 -29.75 -9.03
CA GLU A 222 10.16 -30.76 -8.82
C GLU A 222 11.45 -30.09 -8.35
N TRP A 223 12.30 -30.84 -7.65
CA TRP A 223 13.55 -30.29 -7.15
C TRP A 223 14.70 -31.29 -7.09
N ILE A 224 15.91 -30.75 -6.99
CA ILE A 224 17.14 -31.52 -6.77
C ILE A 224 18.03 -30.79 -5.76
N ASN A 225 18.46 -31.51 -4.71
CA ASN A 225 19.38 -31.01 -3.71
C ASN A 225 20.80 -31.50 -3.98
N PHE A 226 21.74 -30.57 -4.16
CA PHE A 226 23.14 -30.85 -4.47
C PHE A 226 23.99 -31.16 -3.23
N GLY A 227 23.53 -30.80 -2.03
CA GLY A 227 24.16 -31.18 -0.77
C GLY A 227 24.08 -32.68 -0.52
N ASP A 228 22.94 -33.30 -0.83
CA ASP A 228 22.73 -34.74 -0.66
C ASP A 228 23.60 -35.57 -1.62
N LEU A 229 23.81 -35.08 -2.84
CA LEU A 229 24.69 -35.73 -3.83
C LEU A 229 26.13 -35.89 -3.32
N CYS A 230 26.64 -34.92 -2.54
CA CYS A 230 27.99 -34.95 -1.99
C CYS A 230 28.17 -35.96 -0.83
N THR A 231 27.08 -36.41 -0.19
CA THR A 231 27.14 -37.38 0.93
C THR A 231 27.08 -38.83 0.48
N SER A 232 26.74 -39.08 -0.79
CA SER A 232 26.65 -40.42 -1.38
C SER A 232 28.01 -40.91 -1.88
N HIS A 233 28.82 -41.50 -0.99
CA HIS A 233 29.98 -42.29 -1.41
C HIS A 233 29.53 -43.43 -2.34
N HIS A 234 30.01 -43.40 -3.59
CA HIS A 234 30.08 -44.50 -4.57
C HIS A 234 29.31 -45.78 -4.20
N ARG A 235 28.00 -45.80 -4.44
CA ARG A 235 27.29 -47.07 -4.55
C ARG A 235 27.50 -47.60 -5.96
N LYS A 236 28.51 -48.46 -6.13
CA LYS A 236 28.59 -49.35 -7.31
C LYS A 236 27.25 -50.07 -7.43
N ILE A 237 26.51 -49.81 -8.50
CA ILE A 237 25.33 -50.61 -8.86
C ILE A 237 25.86 -51.97 -9.32
N SER A 238 26.00 -52.91 -8.39
CA SER A 238 26.08 -54.33 -8.71
C SER A 238 24.65 -54.81 -8.94
N GLY A 239 24.35 -55.23 -10.17
CA GLY A 239 23.04 -55.73 -10.53
C GLY A 239 22.60 -56.91 -9.66
N SER A 240 21.36 -56.85 -9.16
CA SER A 240 20.57 -58.02 -8.77
C SER A 240 19.14 -57.64 -8.37
N ALA A 241 18.21 -58.29 -9.08
CA ALA A 241 16.87 -58.73 -8.67
C ALA A 241 15.76 -57.69 -8.43
N ALA A 242 14.81 -57.73 -9.36
CA ALA A 242 13.45 -57.21 -9.24
C ALA A 242 12.76 -57.72 -7.97
N GLY A 243 12.41 -56.80 -7.07
CA GLY A 243 11.44 -57.02 -6.00
C GLY A 243 10.09 -56.49 -6.44
N ALA A 244 9.14 -57.38 -6.65
CA ALA A 244 7.78 -57.06 -7.07
C ALA A 244 7.04 -56.18 -6.06
N VAL A 245 6.41 -55.10 -6.54
CA VAL A 245 5.40 -54.34 -5.79
C VAL A 245 4.02 -54.70 -6.37
N HIS A 246 3.11 -55.03 -5.45
CA HIS A 246 1.75 -55.52 -5.72
C HIS A 246 0.89 -54.53 -6.52
N VAL A 247 0.36 -54.99 -7.64
CA VAL A 247 -0.70 -54.33 -8.40
C VAL A 247 -2.06 -54.78 -7.84
N VAL A 248 -2.89 -53.84 -7.40
CA VAL A 248 -4.34 -54.06 -7.24
C VAL A 248 -5.00 -53.68 -8.56
N PRO A 249 -5.63 -54.61 -9.29
CA PRO A 249 -6.22 -54.30 -10.58
C PRO A 249 -7.62 -53.73 -10.37
N ASN A 250 -7.86 -52.51 -10.86
CA ASN A 250 -9.21 -52.10 -11.23
C ASN A 250 -9.22 -51.76 -12.71
N GLY A 251 -9.94 -52.58 -13.46
CA GLY A 251 -10.14 -52.38 -14.89
C GLY A 251 -10.96 -51.14 -15.17
N ALA A 252 -10.43 -50.30 -16.05
CA ALA A 252 -11.19 -49.40 -16.89
C ALA A 252 -10.39 -49.12 -18.17
N ASP A 253 -11.16 -49.07 -19.25
CA ASP A 253 -10.85 -48.89 -20.67
C ASP A 253 -9.70 -47.90 -21.02
N PRO A 254 -8.86 -48.12 -22.06
CA PRO A 254 -7.73 -47.24 -22.43
C PRO A 254 -8.12 -45.87 -23.01
N SER A 255 -9.39 -45.49 -22.94
CA SER A 255 -9.96 -44.31 -23.61
C SER A 255 -10.13 -43.08 -22.71
N SER A 256 -9.64 -43.10 -21.46
CA SER A 256 -9.82 -42.00 -20.50
C SER A 256 -8.59 -41.69 -19.65
N ARG A 257 -7.58 -41.05 -20.26
CA ARG A 257 -6.62 -40.23 -19.50
C ARG A 257 -7.07 -38.77 -19.60
N PRO A 258 -7.46 -38.09 -18.51
CA PRO A 258 -7.81 -36.69 -18.59
C PRO A 258 -6.50 -35.87 -18.73
N GLY A 259 -6.43 -35.03 -19.76
CA GLY A 259 -5.48 -33.92 -19.82
C GLY A 259 -5.76 -32.88 -18.71
N PRO A 260 -5.04 -31.73 -18.69
CA PRO A 260 -5.20 -30.70 -17.65
C PRO A 260 -6.68 -30.42 -17.42
N SER A 261 -7.10 -30.51 -16.15
CA SER A 261 -8.48 -30.76 -15.82
C SER A 261 -9.38 -29.59 -16.28
N GLN A 262 -10.33 -29.86 -17.17
CA GLN A 262 -11.51 -29.01 -17.38
C GLN A 262 -12.43 -28.96 -16.14
N ARG A 263 -12.04 -29.55 -15.00
CA ARG A 263 -12.86 -29.65 -13.79
C ARG A 263 -13.04 -28.33 -13.06
N SER A 264 -12.18 -27.32 -13.26
CA SER A 264 -12.30 -26.04 -12.56
C SER A 264 -13.11 -24.97 -13.30
N GLY A 265 -13.34 -25.10 -14.61
CA GLY A 265 -13.97 -24.05 -15.42
C GLY A 265 -13.22 -22.69 -15.45
N ARG A 266 -12.08 -22.59 -14.75
CA ARG A 266 -11.27 -21.37 -14.58
C ARG A 266 -10.02 -21.35 -15.47
N TYR A 267 -9.54 -22.51 -15.91
CA TYR A 267 -8.38 -22.61 -16.80
C TYR A 267 -8.73 -22.11 -18.21
N LYS A 268 -8.08 -21.02 -18.65
CA LYS A 268 -8.11 -20.52 -20.02
C LYS A 268 -6.76 -20.83 -20.69
N PRO A 269 -6.73 -21.56 -21.81
CA PRO A 269 -5.49 -21.83 -22.52
C PRO A 269 -4.78 -20.53 -22.95
N HIS A 270 -3.50 -20.41 -22.63
CA HIS A 270 -2.63 -19.32 -23.06
C HIS A 270 -2.18 -19.52 -24.51
N LYS A 271 -2.36 -18.50 -25.36
CA LYS A 271 -2.07 -18.59 -26.82
C LYS A 271 -0.63 -18.97 -27.14
N PHE A 272 0.32 -18.57 -26.30
CA PHE A 272 1.74 -18.87 -26.50
C PHE A 272 2.19 -20.21 -25.91
N PHE A 273 1.61 -20.63 -24.77
CA PHE A 273 2.07 -21.80 -24.02
C PHE A 273 1.21 -23.05 -24.26
N ASP A 274 -0.08 -22.90 -24.60
CA ASP A 274 -1.09 -23.97 -24.52
C ASP A 274 -1.65 -24.43 -25.87
N ASN A 275 -1.15 -23.90 -27.00
CA ASN A 275 -1.68 -24.24 -28.33
C ASN A 275 -1.19 -25.61 -28.83
N PRO A 276 -2.08 -26.59 -29.11
CA PRO A 276 -1.72 -27.81 -29.84
C PRO A 276 -1.66 -27.53 -31.36
N PRO A 277 -0.90 -28.32 -32.15
CA PRO A 277 -0.73 -28.08 -33.58
C PRO A 277 -2.03 -28.27 -34.38
N GLU A 278 -2.32 -27.33 -35.29
CA GLU A 278 -3.43 -27.41 -36.24
C GLU A 278 -3.12 -28.45 -37.32
N ASN A 279 -3.55 -29.70 -37.09
CA ASN A 279 -3.84 -30.80 -38.04
C ASN A 279 -3.19 -32.14 -37.64
N GLY A 280 -4.01 -33.08 -37.16
CA GLY A 280 -3.65 -34.50 -37.07
C GLY A 280 -4.43 -35.26 -36.01
N CYS A 281 -5.44 -36.03 -36.44
CA CYS A 281 -6.12 -36.97 -35.57
C CYS A 281 -5.18 -38.09 -35.07
N SER A 282 -5.40 -38.49 -33.82
CA SER A 282 -4.99 -39.73 -33.13
C SER A 282 -3.51 -40.00 -32.85
N GLY A 283 -3.15 -39.95 -31.56
CA GLY A 283 -2.33 -40.98 -30.92
C GLY A 283 -0.81 -40.91 -31.10
N SER A 284 -0.18 -39.83 -30.66
CA SER A 284 1.16 -39.76 -30.05
C SER A 284 1.56 -38.29 -30.02
N SER A 285 1.65 -37.70 -28.83
CA SER A 285 1.92 -36.28 -28.65
C SER A 285 3.41 -36.00 -28.74
N THR A 286 3.88 -35.74 -29.96
CA THR A 286 5.09 -34.97 -30.23
C THR A 286 4.74 -33.98 -31.34
N PRO A 287 4.91 -32.66 -31.17
CA PRO A 287 4.78 -31.74 -32.30
C PRO A 287 5.91 -32.00 -33.30
N CYS A 288 5.56 -32.33 -34.54
CA CYS A 288 6.51 -32.28 -35.66
C CYS A 288 6.96 -30.83 -35.87
N SER A 289 8.27 -30.65 -36.03
CA SER A 289 8.91 -29.42 -36.48
C SER A 289 8.26 -28.94 -37.80
N PRO A 290 8.01 -27.62 -37.98
CA PRO A 290 7.46 -27.13 -39.23
C PRO A 290 8.50 -27.27 -40.34
N PHE A 291 8.25 -28.18 -41.29
CA PHE A 291 8.94 -28.15 -42.58
C PHE A 291 8.60 -26.83 -43.28
N PRO A 292 9.59 -26.11 -43.83
CA PRO A 292 9.36 -24.84 -44.51
C PRO A 292 8.58 -25.09 -45.80
N SER A 293 7.45 -24.39 -45.97
CA SER A 293 6.79 -24.28 -47.26
C SER A 293 7.69 -23.50 -48.22
N ASN A 294 8.09 -24.17 -49.30
CA ASN A 294 8.97 -23.66 -50.34
C ASN A 294 8.37 -22.45 -51.06
N THR A 295 8.75 -21.24 -50.66
CA THR A 295 8.84 -20.06 -51.55
C THR A 295 9.93 -19.09 -51.09
N ALA A 296 11.18 -19.56 -50.99
CA ALA A 296 12.35 -18.68 -50.97
C ALA A 296 13.53 -19.33 -51.70
N ARG A 297 14.21 -18.54 -52.55
CA ARG A 297 15.25 -19.00 -53.49
C ARG A 297 16.42 -19.67 -52.77
N LYS A 298 16.85 -20.83 -53.31
CA LYS A 298 18.16 -21.44 -53.04
C LYS A 298 19.27 -20.48 -53.46
N GLU A 299 20.02 -19.95 -52.50
CA GLU A 299 21.42 -19.57 -52.72
C GLU A 299 22.30 -20.62 -52.04
N THR A 300 22.86 -21.53 -52.85
CA THR A 300 23.87 -22.51 -52.47
C THR A 300 25.20 -21.80 -52.23
N PHE A 301 25.70 -21.85 -50.99
CA PHE A 301 27.13 -21.63 -50.72
C PHE A 301 27.90 -22.91 -51.06
N SER A 302 29.05 -22.76 -51.72
CA SER A 302 29.90 -23.87 -52.14
C SER A 302 30.68 -24.47 -50.96
N ASN A 303 30.87 -25.80 -50.98
CA ASN A 303 31.62 -26.61 -49.99
C ASN A 303 33.05 -26.14 -49.65
N ALA A 304 33.58 -25.09 -50.27
CA ALA A 304 34.94 -24.61 -50.04
C ALA A 304 35.11 -23.75 -48.77
N GLU A 305 34.04 -23.26 -48.14
CA GLU A 305 34.11 -22.46 -46.90
C GLU A 305 33.95 -23.30 -45.62
N LEU A 306 33.51 -24.55 -45.72
CA LEU A 306 33.38 -25.49 -44.59
C LEU A 306 34.69 -26.17 -44.20
N ASP A 307 35.66 -26.25 -45.12
CA ASP A 307 36.93 -26.97 -44.91
C ASP A 307 38.05 -26.12 -44.27
N GLN A 308 37.81 -24.84 -43.94
CA GLN A 308 38.83 -23.97 -43.30
C GLN A 308 38.66 -23.77 -41.78
N VAL A 309 37.67 -24.42 -41.15
CA VAL A 309 37.46 -24.35 -39.69
C VAL A 309 37.79 -25.68 -38.98
N SER A 310 38.32 -26.65 -39.71
CA SER A 310 38.73 -27.96 -39.17
C SER A 310 40.20 -27.97 -38.76
N VAL A 311 40.58 -27.21 -37.72
CA VAL A 311 41.82 -27.50 -36.97
C VAL A 311 41.67 -27.11 -35.48
N ASN A 312 41.84 -28.11 -34.61
CA ASN A 312 42.05 -28.06 -33.15
C ASN A 312 40.83 -28.01 -32.21
N LEU A 313 39.93 -28.98 -32.30
CA LEU A 313 39.22 -29.51 -31.13
C LEU A 313 39.70 -30.95 -30.87
N LEU A 314 40.95 -31.08 -30.47
CA LEU A 314 41.42 -32.30 -29.82
C LEU A 314 41.01 -32.21 -28.34
N ASP A 315 39.94 -32.95 -28.02
CA ASP A 315 39.97 -33.97 -26.98
C ASP A 315 40.25 -33.50 -25.54
N GLN A 316 39.32 -32.74 -24.93
CA GLN A 316 39.09 -32.69 -23.47
C GLN A 316 37.64 -32.27 -23.12
N THR A 317 36.60 -32.93 -23.65
CA THR A 317 35.27 -32.79 -23.04
C THR A 317 35.18 -33.74 -21.86
N ARG A 318 35.23 -33.22 -20.62
CA ARG A 318 34.72 -34.01 -19.49
C ARG A 318 33.24 -34.27 -19.76
N PRO A 319 32.75 -35.53 -19.73
CA PRO A 319 31.34 -35.79 -19.88
C PRO A 319 30.60 -35.11 -18.73
N ALA A 320 29.52 -34.39 -19.04
CA ALA A 320 28.65 -33.81 -18.02
C ALA A 320 28.10 -34.91 -17.12
N THR A 321 27.91 -34.61 -15.84
CA THR A 321 27.31 -35.58 -14.91
C THR A 321 25.81 -35.61 -15.12
N GLU A 322 25.28 -36.74 -15.57
CA GLU A 322 23.83 -36.97 -15.68
C GLU A 322 23.23 -37.29 -14.31
N ILE A 323 22.11 -36.66 -13.97
CA ILE A 323 21.39 -36.85 -12.71
C ILE A 323 19.91 -36.99 -13.01
N GLU A 324 19.28 -38.02 -12.45
CA GLU A 324 17.83 -38.21 -12.51
C GLU A 324 17.19 -37.68 -11.21
N VAL A 325 16.09 -36.94 -11.33
CA VAL A 325 15.37 -36.40 -10.18
C VAL A 325 14.69 -37.54 -9.42
N PRO A 326 14.95 -37.71 -8.10
CA PRO A 326 14.30 -38.75 -7.32
C PRO A 326 12.79 -38.57 -7.27
N ALA A 327 12.03 -39.68 -7.25
CA ALA A 327 10.56 -39.64 -7.23
C ALA A 327 9.95 -38.97 -6.00
N GLU A 328 10.66 -39.02 -4.87
CA GLU A 328 10.33 -38.29 -3.65
C GLU A 328 10.54 -36.78 -3.76
N SER A 329 11.29 -36.32 -4.77
CA SER A 329 11.59 -34.90 -5.02
C SER A 329 10.63 -34.25 -6.01
N ARG A 330 9.37 -34.72 -6.00
CA ARG A 330 8.29 -34.25 -6.87
C ARG A 330 7.02 -34.00 -6.06
N LEU A 331 6.47 -32.79 -6.24
CA LEU A 331 5.12 -32.45 -5.83
C LEU A 331 4.21 -32.47 -7.06
N ALA A 332 3.58 -33.61 -7.32
CA ALA A 332 2.58 -33.74 -8.37
C ALA A 332 1.33 -32.90 -8.04
N PHE A 333 0.74 -32.27 -9.06
CA PHE A 333 -0.43 -31.39 -8.92
C PHE A 333 -0.22 -30.28 -7.89
N ALA A 334 1.00 -29.72 -7.83
CA ALA A 334 1.27 -28.49 -7.09
C ALA A 334 0.29 -27.38 -7.53
N HIS A 335 -0.07 -27.38 -8.80
CA HIS A 335 -1.14 -26.60 -9.40
C HIS A 335 -2.11 -27.47 -10.22
N TYR A 336 -3.23 -26.87 -10.62
CA TYR A 336 -4.20 -27.47 -11.57
C TYR A 336 -4.03 -26.94 -13.01
N GLY A 337 -2.99 -26.15 -13.24
CA GLY A 337 -2.54 -25.66 -14.55
C GLY A 337 -1.01 -25.63 -14.61
N TYR A 338 -0.46 -25.27 -15.78
CA TYR A 338 0.98 -25.24 -16.00
C TYR A 338 1.66 -24.21 -15.10
N VAL A 339 2.85 -24.53 -14.60
CA VAL A 339 3.60 -23.67 -13.67
C VAL A 339 4.53 -22.74 -14.47
N TYR A 340 4.02 -21.57 -14.84
CA TYR A 340 4.73 -20.61 -15.70
C TYR A 340 5.80 -19.79 -14.99
N ALA A 341 5.60 -19.52 -13.70
CA ALA A 341 6.49 -18.66 -12.95
C ALA A 341 6.89 -19.30 -11.62
N LEU A 342 8.19 -19.27 -11.32
CA LEU A 342 8.75 -19.59 -10.02
C LEU A 342 9.68 -18.46 -9.58
N HIS A 343 9.64 -18.12 -8.30
CA HIS A 343 10.55 -17.13 -7.72
C HIS A 343 10.93 -17.50 -6.30
N MET A 344 12.21 -17.31 -5.95
CA MET A 344 12.73 -17.60 -4.61
C MET A 344 12.85 -16.32 -3.78
N LEU A 345 12.24 -16.29 -2.61
CA LEU A 345 12.29 -15.18 -1.67
C LEU A 345 13.08 -15.53 -0.42
N SER A 346 13.94 -14.61 0.01
CA SER A 346 14.64 -14.70 1.29
C SER A 346 13.89 -13.94 2.37
N ARG A 347 13.51 -14.62 3.46
CA ARG A 347 12.86 -13.99 4.61
C ARG A 347 13.91 -13.53 5.64
N PRO A 348 13.67 -12.43 6.39
CA PRO A 348 14.60 -11.92 7.39
C PRO A 348 14.96 -12.93 8.50
N ASN A 349 14.06 -13.89 8.77
CA ASN A 349 14.26 -14.96 9.75
C ASN A 349 15.17 -16.11 9.25
N GLY A 350 15.65 -16.05 7.99
CA GLY A 350 16.47 -17.08 7.37
C GLY A 350 15.70 -18.15 6.59
N ASN A 351 14.36 -18.14 6.63
CA ASN A 351 13.54 -19.04 5.83
C ASN A 351 13.58 -18.63 4.34
N ARG A 352 13.27 -19.57 3.45
CA ARG A 352 13.10 -19.29 2.02
C ARG A 352 11.69 -19.67 1.61
N TRP A 353 11.07 -18.79 0.85
CA TRP A 353 9.76 -19.01 0.28
C TRP A 353 9.87 -19.16 -1.24
N LEU A 354 9.35 -20.24 -1.79
CA LEU A 354 9.14 -20.40 -3.22
C LEU A 354 7.75 -19.85 -3.55
N VAL A 355 7.67 -18.92 -4.50
CA VAL A 355 6.40 -18.42 -5.03
C VAL A 355 6.17 -19.04 -6.39
N SER A 356 5.00 -19.63 -6.61
CA SER A 356 4.62 -20.26 -7.87
C SER A 356 3.36 -19.63 -8.46
N GLY A 357 3.41 -19.37 -9.76
CA GLY A 357 2.32 -18.81 -10.55
C GLY A 357 1.97 -19.77 -11.68
N SER A 358 0.67 -19.96 -11.92
CA SER A 358 0.20 -20.99 -12.84
C SER A 358 -0.99 -20.58 -13.69
N GLY A 359 -1.25 -21.38 -14.73
CA GLY A 359 -2.43 -21.28 -15.59
C GLY A 359 -3.77 -21.50 -14.88
N ASP A 360 -3.78 -22.07 -13.67
CA ASP A 360 -4.99 -22.18 -12.83
C ASP A 360 -5.44 -20.84 -12.23
N SER A 361 -4.74 -19.74 -12.51
CA SER A 361 -5.02 -18.39 -12.00
C SER A 361 -4.82 -18.28 -10.48
N ASP A 362 -3.95 -19.12 -9.93
CA ASP A 362 -3.56 -19.08 -8.53
C ASP A 362 -2.06 -18.75 -8.39
N VAL A 363 -1.74 -18.05 -7.29
CA VAL A 363 -0.37 -17.94 -6.77
C VAL A 363 -0.27 -18.73 -5.47
N LYS A 364 0.77 -19.54 -5.33
CA LYS A 364 1.04 -20.29 -4.09
C LYS A 364 2.41 -19.93 -3.52
N ILE A 365 2.48 -19.80 -2.20
CA ILE A 365 3.72 -19.60 -1.46
C ILE A 365 4.03 -20.88 -0.69
N TRP A 366 5.26 -21.38 -0.87
CA TRP A 366 5.75 -22.60 -0.26
C TRP A 366 6.97 -22.32 0.62
N GLU A 367 7.04 -22.92 1.80
CA GLU A 367 8.25 -22.93 2.62
C GLU A 367 9.21 -23.99 2.09
N CYS A 368 10.44 -23.58 1.77
CA CYS A 368 11.49 -24.49 1.30
C CYS A 368 12.27 -25.05 2.49
N HIS A 369 12.34 -26.38 2.57
CA HIS A 369 13.15 -27.07 3.57
C HIS A 369 14.63 -27.12 3.14
N PRO A 370 15.60 -26.94 4.07
CA PRO A 370 17.03 -26.96 3.72
C PRO A 370 17.54 -28.25 3.07
N SER A 371 16.87 -29.38 3.31
CA SER A 371 17.16 -30.70 2.71
C SER A 371 16.44 -30.93 1.38
N GLY A 372 15.84 -29.90 0.78
CA GLY A 372 14.89 -30.06 -0.33
C GLY A 372 13.47 -30.33 0.15
N GLY A 373 12.50 -30.05 -0.72
CA GLY A 373 11.07 -30.14 -0.43
C GLY A 373 10.41 -28.80 -0.15
N VAL A 374 9.08 -28.81 -0.23
CA VAL A 374 8.21 -27.63 -0.11
C VAL A 374 6.98 -27.91 0.76
N THR A 375 6.50 -26.91 1.49
CA THR A 375 5.24 -26.98 2.25
C THR A 375 4.39 -25.75 1.98
N LEU A 376 3.12 -25.94 1.60
CA LEU A 376 2.24 -24.81 1.28
C LEU A 376 1.98 -23.95 2.53
N ILE A 377 2.30 -22.66 2.43
CA ILE A 377 2.04 -21.68 3.50
C ILE A 377 0.78 -20.88 3.17
N ARG A 378 0.64 -20.46 1.91
CA ARG A 378 -0.40 -19.52 1.49
C ARG A 378 -0.79 -19.75 0.04
N GLN A 379 -2.05 -19.49 -0.27
CA GLN A 379 -2.58 -19.47 -1.62
C GLN A 379 -3.34 -18.16 -1.84
N PHE A 380 -3.10 -17.52 -2.98
CA PHE A 380 -3.87 -16.41 -3.49
C PHE A 380 -4.63 -16.91 -4.72
N ASP A 381 -5.96 -16.82 -4.67
CA ASP A 381 -6.84 -17.34 -5.71
C ASP A 381 -7.69 -16.22 -6.33
N SER A 382 -8.54 -16.61 -7.28
CA SER A 382 -9.52 -15.72 -7.91
C SER A 382 -8.91 -14.60 -8.75
N LEU A 383 -7.71 -14.82 -9.31
CA LEU A 383 -7.11 -13.92 -10.29
C LEU A 383 -7.86 -14.01 -11.63
N SER A 384 -7.78 -12.96 -12.43
CA SER A 384 -8.51 -12.82 -13.71
C SER A 384 -8.00 -13.73 -14.82
N GLY A 385 -6.76 -14.24 -14.70
CA GLY A 385 -6.12 -15.12 -15.66
C GLY A 385 -4.84 -15.76 -15.15
N ALA A 386 -4.16 -16.48 -16.05
CA ALA A 386 -2.91 -17.18 -15.77
C ALA A 386 -1.84 -16.24 -15.23
N VAL A 387 -1.04 -16.71 -14.26
CA VAL A 387 0.07 -15.95 -13.68
C VAL A 387 1.35 -16.28 -14.43
N LEU A 388 1.98 -15.27 -15.03
CA LEU A 388 3.04 -15.46 -16.02
C LEU A 388 4.40 -14.92 -15.56
N SER A 389 4.41 -13.92 -14.68
CA SER A 389 5.63 -13.32 -14.19
C SER A 389 5.47 -12.77 -12.78
N PHE A 390 6.60 -12.61 -12.07
CA PHE A 390 6.64 -12.04 -10.73
C PHE A 390 7.68 -10.92 -10.62
N ALA A 391 7.38 -9.96 -9.76
CA ALA A 391 8.33 -8.99 -9.25
C ALA A 391 8.05 -8.74 -7.77
N PHE A 392 9.07 -8.34 -7.03
CA PHE A 392 8.98 -8.14 -5.58
C PHE A 392 9.60 -6.81 -5.18
N ARG A 393 8.90 -6.12 -4.29
CA ARG A 393 9.36 -4.88 -3.66
C ARG A 393 8.96 -4.94 -2.18
N ASP A 394 9.96 -4.99 -1.30
CA ASP A 394 9.74 -5.17 0.14
C ASP A 394 8.85 -6.39 0.45
N ASP A 395 7.70 -6.19 1.11
CA ASP A 395 6.70 -7.22 1.40
C ASP A 395 5.61 -7.32 0.29
N LEU A 396 5.76 -6.61 -0.84
CA LEU A 396 4.81 -6.62 -1.95
C LEU A 396 5.20 -7.62 -3.04
N LEU A 397 4.24 -8.44 -3.41
CA LEU A 397 4.27 -9.35 -4.55
C LEU A 397 3.48 -8.76 -5.71
N TYR A 398 4.14 -8.57 -6.86
CA TYR A 398 3.52 -8.23 -8.13
C TYR A 398 3.40 -9.49 -8.96
N ALA A 399 2.18 -9.84 -9.35
CA ALA A 399 1.87 -10.97 -10.22
C ALA A 399 1.37 -10.46 -11.56
N GLY A 400 2.17 -10.64 -12.62
CA GLY A 400 1.80 -10.28 -13.99
C GLY A 400 0.90 -11.36 -14.58
N LEU A 401 -0.27 -10.95 -15.06
CA LEU A 401 -1.33 -11.85 -15.49
C LEU A 401 -1.47 -11.88 -17.02
N GLN A 402 -2.19 -12.90 -17.47
CA GLN A 402 -2.77 -12.94 -18.81
C GLN A 402 -3.70 -11.73 -19.02
N ALA A 403 -3.72 -11.18 -20.24
CA ALA A 403 -4.48 -9.98 -20.62
C ALA A 403 -4.03 -8.67 -19.94
N GLY A 404 -2.80 -8.62 -19.41
CA GLY A 404 -2.12 -7.36 -19.12
C GLY A 404 -2.36 -6.75 -17.73
N GLU A 405 -3.16 -7.41 -16.90
CA GLU A 405 -3.35 -7.03 -15.50
C GLU A 405 -2.13 -7.41 -14.64
N ILE A 406 -1.91 -6.64 -13.57
CA ILE A 406 -0.91 -6.94 -12.54
C ILE A 406 -1.60 -6.91 -11.18
N ALA A 407 -1.67 -8.05 -10.50
CA ALA A 407 -2.19 -8.12 -9.15
C ALA A 407 -1.07 -7.88 -8.13
N VAL A 408 -1.28 -6.94 -7.21
CA VAL A 408 -0.35 -6.59 -6.15
C VAL A 408 -0.89 -7.08 -4.82
N TRP A 409 -0.13 -7.95 -4.18
CA TRP A 409 -0.47 -8.58 -2.91
C TRP A 409 0.55 -8.23 -1.85
N ASP A 410 0.06 -8.08 -0.63
CA ASP A 410 0.93 -8.03 0.54
C ASP A 410 1.23 -9.44 1.04
N LEU A 411 2.52 -9.75 1.20
CA LEU A 411 2.98 -11.04 1.70
C LEU A 411 2.79 -11.20 3.21
N GLU A 412 2.69 -10.10 3.97
CA GLU A 412 2.46 -10.14 5.42
C GLU A 412 0.98 -10.40 5.75
N THR A 413 0.10 -9.49 5.34
CA THR A 413 -1.35 -9.55 5.61
C THR A 413 -2.07 -10.57 4.72
N GLY A 414 -1.50 -10.87 3.56
CA GLY A 414 -2.15 -11.69 2.53
C GLY A 414 -3.26 -10.95 1.76
N ALA A 415 -3.38 -9.63 1.93
CA ALA A 415 -4.43 -8.83 1.29
C ALA A 415 -4.04 -8.46 -0.15
N CYS A 416 -5.02 -8.45 -1.06
CA CYS A 416 -4.86 -7.84 -2.39
C CYS A 416 -4.93 -6.32 -2.20
N ILE A 417 -3.83 -5.63 -2.50
CA ILE A 417 -3.75 -4.19 -2.37
C ILE A 417 -4.36 -3.51 -3.59
N ARG A 418 -4.00 -4.01 -4.79
CA ARG A 418 -4.39 -3.38 -6.05
C ARG A 418 -4.31 -4.36 -7.22
N THR A 419 -5.18 -4.16 -8.20
CA THR A 419 -4.98 -4.70 -9.56
C THR A 419 -4.72 -3.52 -10.48
N ILE A 420 -3.60 -3.55 -11.20
CA ILE A 420 -3.15 -2.52 -12.14
C ILE A 420 -3.47 -3.02 -13.55
N GLU A 421 -4.27 -2.27 -14.30
CA GLU A 421 -4.46 -2.48 -15.74
C GLU A 421 -3.25 -1.87 -16.47
N ALA A 422 -2.15 -2.62 -16.52
CA ALA A 422 -0.88 -2.09 -17.03
C ALA A 422 -0.82 -2.19 -18.57
N HIS A 423 -1.11 -3.37 -19.12
CA HIS A 423 -0.94 -3.67 -20.54
C HIS A 423 -2.25 -4.15 -21.18
N GLU A 424 -2.31 -4.16 -22.51
CA GLU A 424 -3.45 -4.73 -23.26
C GLU A 424 -3.27 -6.23 -23.54
N GLU A 425 -2.04 -6.74 -23.37
CA GLU A 425 -1.64 -8.13 -23.65
C GLU A 425 -0.81 -8.68 -22.48
N ASP A 426 -0.55 -9.99 -22.50
CA ASP A 426 0.07 -10.77 -21.42
C ASP A 426 1.37 -10.15 -20.83
N VAL A 427 1.43 -10.04 -19.50
CA VAL A 427 2.62 -9.52 -18.78
C VAL A 427 3.63 -10.64 -18.56
N LEU A 428 4.66 -10.69 -19.39
CA LEU A 428 5.58 -11.82 -19.47
C LEU A 428 6.85 -11.65 -18.64
N ALA A 429 7.23 -10.43 -18.30
CA ALA A 429 8.39 -10.18 -17.47
C ALA A 429 8.25 -8.91 -16.64
N MET A 430 8.87 -8.94 -15.46
CA MET A 430 8.93 -7.78 -14.59
C MET A 430 10.31 -7.70 -13.91
N SER A 431 10.73 -6.49 -13.56
CA SER A 431 12.01 -6.24 -12.89
C SER A 431 11.90 -5.02 -11.99
N THR A 432 12.62 -5.00 -10.87
CA THR A 432 12.55 -3.89 -9.91
C THR A 432 13.83 -3.07 -9.88
N LEU A 433 13.70 -1.77 -9.63
CA LEU A 433 14.81 -0.84 -9.42
C LEU A 433 14.41 0.21 -8.39
N GLY A 434 14.97 0.10 -7.18
CA GLY A 434 14.53 0.93 -6.06
C GLY A 434 13.05 0.69 -5.78
N ASP A 435 12.27 1.77 -5.72
CA ASP A 435 10.83 1.70 -5.45
C ASP A 435 9.99 1.40 -6.70
N ASP A 436 10.59 1.34 -7.90
CA ASP A 436 9.83 1.17 -9.15
C ASP A 436 9.87 -0.27 -9.67
N VAL A 437 8.77 -0.65 -10.34
CA VAL A 437 8.62 -1.92 -11.06
C VAL A 437 8.50 -1.65 -12.55
N TYR A 438 9.39 -2.26 -13.33
CA TYR A 438 9.34 -2.28 -14.78
C TYR A 438 8.59 -3.51 -15.24
N THR A 439 7.60 -3.34 -16.11
CA THR A 439 6.69 -4.41 -16.54
C THR A 439 6.72 -4.51 -18.06
N ALA A 440 6.93 -5.72 -18.57
CA ALA A 440 7.15 -5.98 -19.98
C ALA A 440 6.13 -7.00 -20.50
N ALA A 441 5.51 -6.70 -21.65
CA ALA A 441 4.38 -7.46 -22.14
C ALA A 441 4.51 -7.94 -23.58
N ALA A 442 3.56 -8.79 -23.96
CA ALA A 442 3.48 -9.39 -25.28
C ALA A 442 3.19 -8.40 -26.41
N ASP A 443 2.74 -7.19 -26.09
CA ASP A 443 2.54 -6.07 -27.03
C ASP A 443 3.86 -5.37 -27.46
N GLY A 444 4.99 -5.78 -26.87
CA GLY A 444 6.31 -5.21 -27.14
C GLY A 444 6.64 -3.97 -26.33
N ARG A 445 5.79 -3.58 -25.37
CA ARG A 445 5.98 -2.41 -24.51
C ARG A 445 6.60 -2.78 -23.17
N VAL A 446 7.25 -1.77 -22.61
CA VAL A 446 7.71 -1.75 -21.23
C VAL A 446 7.11 -0.52 -20.54
N LEU A 447 6.56 -0.72 -19.35
CA LEU A 447 6.05 0.34 -18.49
C LEU A 447 6.88 0.42 -17.22
N ARG A 448 6.95 1.62 -16.62
CA ARG A 448 7.52 1.87 -15.30
C ARG A 448 6.39 2.24 -14.36
N VAL A 449 6.23 1.46 -13.31
CA VAL A 449 5.21 1.64 -12.27
C VAL A 449 5.90 2.08 -10.98
N ASN A 450 5.42 3.14 -10.33
CA ASN A 450 6.02 3.66 -9.10
C ASN A 450 5.44 3.03 -7.80
N ASP A 451 5.79 3.61 -6.65
CA ASP A 451 5.31 3.26 -5.31
C ASP A 451 3.81 3.48 -5.07
N GLU A 452 3.22 4.47 -5.75
CA GLU A 452 1.79 4.73 -5.77
C GLU A 452 1.00 3.84 -6.76
N PHE A 453 1.70 2.95 -7.48
CA PHE A 453 1.18 2.09 -8.56
C PHE A 453 0.75 2.85 -9.83
N ASP A 454 1.25 4.06 -10.02
CA ASP A 454 1.02 4.85 -11.22
C ASP A 454 2.03 4.50 -12.31
N CYS A 455 1.54 4.46 -13.56
CA CYS A 455 2.39 4.32 -14.72
C CYS A 455 3.11 5.65 -15.01
N THR A 456 4.39 5.73 -14.66
CA THR A 456 5.20 6.96 -14.79
C THR A 456 5.91 7.05 -16.14
N ALA A 457 6.15 5.92 -16.80
CA ALA A 457 6.74 5.89 -18.14
C ALA A 457 6.23 4.68 -18.93
N ALA A 458 6.13 4.85 -20.25
CA ALA A 458 5.75 3.82 -21.19
C ALA A 458 6.57 3.95 -22.47
N PHE A 459 7.19 2.86 -22.93
CA PHE A 459 7.94 2.87 -24.18
C PHE A 459 7.86 1.52 -24.92
N LYS A 460 7.94 1.58 -26.25
CA LYS A 460 7.97 0.39 -27.08
C LYS A 460 9.40 -0.15 -27.16
N ALA A 461 9.67 -1.25 -26.48
CA ALA A 461 10.99 -1.86 -26.44
C ALA A 461 11.25 -2.73 -27.67
N HIS A 462 10.26 -3.54 -28.09
CA HIS A 462 10.40 -4.50 -29.20
C HIS A 462 9.28 -4.34 -30.23
N SER A 463 9.53 -4.76 -31.48
CA SER A 463 8.48 -4.77 -32.51
C SER A 463 7.48 -5.91 -32.32
N GLY A 464 7.93 -6.98 -31.66
CA GLY A 464 7.11 -8.08 -31.16
C GLY A 464 7.17 -8.18 -29.64
N THR A 465 6.76 -9.32 -29.11
CA THR A 465 6.65 -9.66 -27.69
C THR A 465 7.96 -9.45 -26.94
N VAL A 466 7.91 -8.72 -25.81
CA VAL A 466 9.00 -8.73 -24.83
C VAL A 466 8.84 -9.95 -23.95
N MET A 467 9.79 -10.88 -24.04
CA MET A 467 9.75 -12.15 -23.32
C MET A 467 10.51 -12.10 -21.99
N ASN A 468 11.46 -11.16 -21.85
CA ASN A 468 12.20 -10.98 -20.61
C ASN A 468 12.62 -9.53 -20.39
N SER A 469 12.82 -9.18 -19.12
CA SER A 469 13.46 -7.96 -18.65
C SER A 469 14.40 -8.25 -17.48
N THR A 470 15.54 -7.56 -17.45
CA THR A 470 16.46 -7.54 -16.30
C THR A 470 17.20 -6.21 -16.23
N ILE A 471 17.12 -5.52 -15.11
CA ILE A 471 17.91 -4.38 -14.67
C ILE A 471 19.19 -4.83 -13.96
N VAL A 472 20.32 -4.29 -14.41
CA VAL A 472 21.65 -4.51 -13.84
C VAL A 472 22.38 -3.19 -13.64
N LYS A 473 23.37 -3.15 -12.74
CA LYS A 473 24.26 -2.00 -12.61
C LYS A 473 25.23 -1.96 -13.78
N SER A 474 25.40 -0.81 -14.42
CA SER A 474 26.29 -0.65 -15.57
C SER A 474 27.75 -0.91 -15.17
N VAL A 475 28.49 -1.59 -16.04
CA VAL A 475 29.94 -1.82 -15.85
C VAL A 475 30.74 -0.52 -16.03
N LYS A 476 30.18 0.48 -16.71
CA LYS A 476 30.89 1.71 -17.12
C LYS A 476 30.65 2.91 -16.18
N GLY A 477 29.85 2.77 -15.12
CA GLY A 477 29.56 3.87 -14.19
C GLY A 477 28.49 3.51 -13.14
N ASP A 478 27.97 4.52 -12.44
CA ASP A 478 26.91 4.36 -11.43
C ASP A 478 25.47 4.33 -12.01
N SER A 479 25.33 4.22 -13.33
CA SER A 479 24.02 4.11 -14.00
C SER A 479 23.47 2.69 -13.97
N TRP A 480 22.15 2.55 -14.15
CA TRP A 480 21.48 1.26 -14.28
C TRP A 480 21.12 0.99 -15.74
N GLU A 481 21.12 -0.28 -16.12
CA GLU A 481 20.84 -0.74 -17.48
C GLU A 481 19.72 -1.77 -17.42
N LEU A 482 18.58 -1.46 -18.03
CA LEU A 482 17.48 -2.39 -18.29
C LEU A 482 17.78 -3.13 -19.59
N ILE A 483 17.82 -4.45 -19.53
CA ILE A 483 18.05 -5.36 -20.64
C ILE A 483 16.72 -6.05 -20.95
N THR A 484 16.26 -5.97 -22.20
CA THR A 484 15.03 -6.61 -22.65
C THR A 484 15.32 -7.61 -23.76
N GLY A 485 14.71 -8.79 -23.69
CA GLY A 485 14.77 -9.81 -24.74
C GLY A 485 13.42 -9.94 -25.42
N GLY A 486 13.41 -9.91 -26.76
CA GLY A 486 12.17 -10.02 -27.54
C GLY A 486 12.21 -11.11 -28.59
N ASN A 487 11.02 -11.54 -29.03
CA ASN A 487 10.87 -12.49 -30.14
C ASN A 487 11.19 -11.87 -31.53
N ASP A 488 11.55 -10.59 -31.56
CA ASP A 488 12.07 -9.90 -32.74
C ASP A 488 13.55 -10.22 -33.02
N SER A 489 14.13 -11.21 -32.31
CA SER A 489 15.52 -11.66 -32.42
C SER A 489 16.56 -10.66 -31.90
N TYR A 490 16.14 -9.68 -31.08
CA TYR A 490 17.05 -8.73 -30.46
C TYR A 490 17.03 -8.82 -28.93
N VAL A 491 18.21 -8.58 -28.35
CA VAL A 491 18.34 -8.14 -26.96
C VAL A 491 18.70 -6.66 -27.00
N LYS A 492 17.96 -5.83 -26.27
CA LYS A 492 18.16 -4.37 -26.22
C LYS A 492 18.55 -3.96 -24.82
N ILE A 493 19.43 -2.98 -24.72
CA ILE A 493 19.93 -2.44 -23.45
C ILE A 493 19.54 -0.96 -23.40
N TRP A 494 18.85 -0.59 -22.34
CA TRP A 494 18.29 0.73 -22.08
C TRP A 494 18.96 1.31 -20.85
N GLN A 495 19.44 2.54 -20.90
CA GLN A 495 19.87 3.21 -19.69
C GLN A 495 18.64 3.64 -18.90
N VAL A 496 18.61 3.28 -17.62
CA VAL A 496 17.54 3.64 -16.69
C VAL A 496 18.16 4.32 -15.48
N GLU A 497 17.42 5.27 -14.93
CA GLU A 497 17.81 5.97 -13.71
C GLU A 497 17.11 5.31 -12.54
N ALA A 498 17.86 5.03 -11.47
CA ALA A 498 17.23 4.72 -10.20
C ALA A 498 16.30 5.89 -9.84
N PRO A 499 15.08 5.62 -9.33
CA PRO A 499 14.25 6.67 -8.80
C PRO A 499 15.09 7.50 -7.82
N LYS A 500 14.99 8.83 -7.93
CA LYS A 500 15.61 9.70 -6.93
C LYS A 500 15.09 9.22 -5.59
N GLU A 501 15.98 8.87 -4.67
CA GLU A 501 15.58 8.52 -3.30
C GLU A 501 14.59 9.58 -2.85
N ALA A 502 13.31 9.20 -2.74
CA ALA A 502 12.41 9.99 -1.95
C ALA A 502 13.11 10.11 -0.60
N LEU A 503 13.09 11.29 0.03
CA LEU A 503 13.65 11.47 1.37
C LEU A 503 13.14 10.42 2.39
N GLN A 504 12.16 9.59 2.03
CA GLN A 504 11.54 8.49 2.75
C GLN A 504 12.41 7.22 2.91
N SER A 505 13.45 6.98 2.08
CA SER A 505 14.21 5.71 2.12
C SER A 505 15.34 5.65 3.15
N LYS A 506 15.77 6.79 3.73
CA LYS A 506 16.79 6.80 4.78
C LYS A 506 16.23 6.22 6.08
N ASN A 507 16.95 5.26 6.68
CA ASN A 507 16.68 4.79 8.02
C ASN A 507 16.56 5.99 8.97
N VAL A 508 15.50 6.03 9.77
CA VAL A 508 15.27 7.09 10.77
C VAL A 508 16.48 7.26 11.70
N MET A 509 17.24 6.17 11.89
CA MET A 509 18.40 6.09 12.77
C MET A 509 19.76 6.42 12.12
N ASP A 510 19.87 6.47 10.78
CA ASP A 510 21.17 6.62 10.08
C ASP A 510 21.62 8.09 9.89
N MET A 511 20.92 9.05 10.51
CA MET A 511 21.39 10.44 10.51
C MET A 511 22.41 10.66 11.63
N GLU A 512 23.68 10.73 11.24
CA GLU A 512 24.78 11.26 12.04
C GLU A 512 24.42 12.67 12.55
N TYR A 513 24.18 12.77 13.87
CA TYR A 513 24.18 13.98 14.72
C TYR A 513 23.29 15.18 14.30
N GLU A 514 22.33 15.52 15.19
CA GLU A 514 21.56 16.79 15.35
C GLU A 514 20.05 16.83 14.97
N GLY A 515 19.46 15.78 14.39
CA GLY A 515 18.02 15.75 14.08
C GLY A 515 17.11 15.16 15.18
N ASP A 516 15.98 15.80 15.48
CA ASP A 516 14.92 15.27 16.35
C ASP A 516 14.19 14.11 15.62
N VAL A 517 14.48 12.87 16.03
CA VAL A 517 13.92 11.62 15.46
C VAL A 517 12.40 11.66 15.36
N MET A 518 11.74 12.21 16.38
CA MET A 518 10.29 12.33 16.44
C MET A 518 9.77 13.24 15.32
N LEU A 519 10.40 14.40 15.11
CA LEU A 519 10.02 15.33 14.05
C LEU A 519 10.25 14.76 12.66
N TYR A 520 11.35 14.03 12.47
CA TYR A 520 11.62 13.38 11.19
C TYR A 520 10.56 12.31 10.88
N ALA A 521 10.30 11.38 11.81
CA ALA A 521 9.27 10.36 11.62
C ALA A 521 7.88 10.99 11.41
N LEU A 522 7.52 12.00 12.20
CA LEU A 522 6.27 12.74 12.03
C LEU A 522 6.18 13.40 10.65
N SER A 523 7.27 13.99 10.14
CA SER A 523 7.29 14.58 8.80
C SER A 523 7.02 13.54 7.71
N LYS A 524 7.50 12.30 7.89
CA LYS A 524 7.22 11.19 6.95
C LYS A 524 5.78 10.75 7.00
N LEU A 525 5.20 10.65 8.19
CA LEU A 525 3.79 10.27 8.33
C LEU A 525 2.87 11.35 7.76
N VAL A 526 3.13 12.64 8.02
CA VAL A 526 2.34 13.75 7.46
C VAL A 526 2.43 13.83 5.94
N ALA A 527 3.59 13.46 5.37
CA ALA A 527 3.80 13.42 3.92
C ALA A 527 2.94 12.38 3.19
N VAL A 528 2.33 11.42 3.89
CA VAL A 528 1.42 10.44 3.29
C VAL A 528 -0.04 10.88 3.50
N PRO A 529 -0.78 11.26 2.44
CA PRO A 529 -2.16 11.71 2.53
C PRO A 529 -3.13 10.54 2.81
N THR A 530 -3.34 10.25 4.09
CA THR A 530 -4.17 9.15 4.60
C THR A 530 -5.62 9.58 4.84
N VAL A 531 -6.27 10.07 3.80
CA VAL A 531 -7.69 10.49 3.90
C VAL A 531 -8.61 9.27 3.83
N SER A 532 -9.37 9.00 4.90
CA SER A 532 -10.36 7.91 4.95
C SER A 532 -11.74 8.42 4.52
N ASP A 533 -12.29 7.86 3.44
CA ASP A 533 -13.69 8.08 3.04
C ASP A 533 -14.23 6.87 2.27
N ASP A 534 -15.47 6.95 1.76
CA ASP A 534 -16.09 5.90 0.95
C ASP A 534 -15.58 5.85 -0.51
N SER A 535 -14.80 6.84 -0.95
CA SER A 535 -14.39 7.01 -2.35
C SER A 535 -13.03 6.38 -2.69
N HIS A 536 -13.12 5.09 -3.07
CA HIS A 536 -12.29 4.34 -4.02
C HIS A 536 -10.77 4.08 -3.77
N ARG A 537 -10.35 2.95 -4.38
CA ARG A 537 -9.13 2.14 -4.25
C ARG A 537 -7.77 2.86 -4.28
N GLU A 538 -7.67 4.04 -4.87
CA GLU A 538 -6.42 4.83 -4.91
C GLU A 538 -5.99 5.30 -3.51
N LYS A 539 -6.95 5.68 -2.66
CA LYS A 539 -6.68 6.10 -1.28
C LYS A 539 -6.28 4.93 -0.39
N TYR A 540 -6.83 3.74 -0.65
CA TYR A 540 -6.51 2.52 0.09
C TYR A 540 -5.02 2.18 0.02
N VAL A 541 -4.38 2.39 -1.14
CA VAL A 541 -2.93 2.21 -1.32
C VAL A 541 -2.13 3.10 -0.39
N ARG A 542 -2.48 4.39 -0.30
CA ARG A 542 -1.77 5.34 0.57
C ARG A 542 -1.93 5.01 2.04
N GLN A 543 -3.13 4.58 2.44
CA GLN A 543 -3.42 4.09 3.79
C GLN A 543 -2.58 2.87 4.13
N PHE A 544 -2.55 1.90 3.21
CA PHE A 544 -1.78 0.68 3.33
C PHE A 544 -0.26 0.96 3.42
N ASN A 545 0.26 1.83 2.55
CA ASN A 545 1.66 2.27 2.57
C ASN A 545 1.99 3.00 3.89
N CYS A 546 1.08 3.83 4.41
CA CYS A 546 1.25 4.49 5.69
C CYS A 546 1.30 3.50 6.86
N ALA A 547 0.43 2.48 6.88
CA ALA A 547 0.46 1.43 7.90
C ALA A 547 1.81 0.68 7.90
N HIS A 548 2.36 0.38 6.72
CA HIS A 548 3.67 -0.26 6.59
C HIS A 548 4.81 0.68 7.00
N LEU A 549 4.74 1.96 6.62
CA LEU A 549 5.69 2.98 7.06
C LEU A 549 5.68 3.11 8.59
N LEU A 550 4.49 3.12 9.20
CA LEU A 550 4.31 3.19 10.64
C LEU A 550 4.86 1.94 11.35
N LYS A 551 4.56 0.73 10.86
CA LYS A 551 5.18 -0.53 11.30
C LYS A 551 6.70 -0.42 11.26
N LYS A 552 7.27 0.07 10.15
CA LYS A 552 8.73 0.23 9.97
C LYS A 552 9.31 1.21 11.00
N ILE A 553 8.68 2.38 11.17
CA ILE A 553 9.11 3.38 12.16
C ILE A 553 9.07 2.79 13.58
N LEU A 554 7.96 2.16 13.98
CA LEU A 554 7.80 1.58 15.32
C LEU A 554 8.80 0.44 15.56
N SER A 555 9.07 -0.38 14.55
CA SER A 555 10.10 -1.43 14.61
C SER A 555 11.50 -0.84 14.78
N GLN A 556 11.83 0.24 14.07
CA GLN A 556 13.11 0.96 14.22
C GLN A 556 13.25 1.60 15.60
N LEU A 557 12.15 2.06 16.19
CA LEU A 557 12.10 2.55 17.58
C LEU A 557 12.22 1.42 18.62
N GLY A 558 12.19 0.15 18.19
CA GLY A 558 12.43 -1.03 19.01
C GLY A 558 11.19 -1.83 19.38
N ALA A 559 10.01 -1.51 18.86
CA ALA A 559 8.81 -2.32 19.07
C ALA A 559 8.82 -3.62 18.24
N SER A 560 8.17 -4.66 18.74
CA SER A 560 7.71 -5.77 17.88
C SER A 560 6.44 -5.29 17.19
N SER A 561 6.48 -5.09 15.86
CA SER A 561 5.38 -4.48 15.12
C SER A 561 4.89 -5.38 13.98
N GLU A 562 3.58 -5.40 13.78
CA GLU A 562 2.88 -6.15 12.74
C GLU A 562 1.72 -5.33 12.17
N VAL A 563 1.41 -5.57 10.89
CA VAL A 563 0.21 -5.01 10.25
C VAL A 563 -0.87 -6.08 10.27
N LEU A 564 -2.00 -5.76 10.88
CA LEU A 564 -3.17 -6.63 10.96
C LEU A 564 -4.11 -6.31 9.80
N SER A 565 -4.49 -7.34 9.04
CA SER A 565 -5.49 -7.21 7.98
C SER A 565 -6.80 -6.67 8.54
N GLY A 566 -7.25 -5.53 8.01
CA GLY A 566 -8.59 -5.03 8.27
C GLY A 566 -9.67 -5.99 7.75
N GLU A 567 -10.93 -5.69 8.05
CA GLU A 567 -12.05 -6.29 7.33
C GLU A 567 -11.91 -6.04 5.82
N GLN A 568 -12.42 -6.94 4.97
CA GLN A 568 -12.21 -6.85 3.52
C GLN A 568 -12.64 -5.48 2.96
N GLY A 569 -11.69 -4.75 2.37
CA GLY A 569 -11.93 -3.41 1.83
C GLY A 569 -11.88 -2.27 2.87
N LYS A 570 -11.37 -2.52 4.08
CA LYS A 570 -11.11 -1.52 5.13
C LYS A 570 -9.63 -1.40 5.42
N ASN A 571 -9.21 -0.23 5.88
CA ASN A 571 -7.79 0.05 6.12
C ASN A 571 -7.22 -0.87 7.23
N PRO A 572 -5.96 -1.28 7.13
CA PRO A 572 -5.34 -2.18 8.11
C PRO A 572 -5.08 -1.50 9.46
N LEU A 573 -4.88 -2.31 10.50
CA LEU A 573 -4.45 -1.83 11.82
C LEU A 573 -2.95 -2.10 12.00
N VAL A 574 -2.26 -1.25 12.74
CA VAL A 574 -0.86 -1.51 13.16
C VAL A 574 -0.87 -1.89 14.63
N LEU A 575 -0.33 -3.07 14.95
CA LEU A 575 -0.12 -3.55 16.30
C LEU A 575 1.39 -3.50 16.60
N ALA A 576 1.78 -2.78 17.64
CA ALA A 576 3.19 -2.68 18.04
C ALA A 576 3.34 -2.82 19.55
N THR A 577 4.31 -3.62 20.01
CA THR A 577 4.60 -3.80 21.44
C THR A 577 6.02 -3.41 21.79
N PHE A 578 6.17 -2.41 22.66
CA PHE A 578 7.42 -2.11 23.36
C PHE A 578 7.48 -2.90 24.65
N THR A 579 8.35 -3.90 24.70
CA THR A 579 8.56 -4.70 25.91
C THR A 579 9.34 -3.90 26.96
N GLY A 580 8.82 -3.85 28.18
CA GLY A 580 9.48 -3.24 29.33
C GLY A 580 10.67 -4.08 29.83
N GLN A 581 11.46 -3.50 30.75
CA GLN A 581 12.58 -4.20 31.36
C GLN A 581 12.12 -5.40 32.20
N ASP A 582 12.94 -6.45 32.26
CA ASP A 582 12.68 -7.58 33.16
C ASP A 582 13.12 -7.24 34.59
N THR A 583 12.13 -7.09 35.47
CA THR A 583 12.33 -6.84 36.90
C THR A 583 12.06 -8.09 37.75
N GLY A 584 11.77 -9.24 37.13
CA GLY A 584 11.35 -10.48 37.82
C GLY A 584 9.92 -10.44 38.38
N LYS A 585 9.16 -9.37 38.12
CA LYS A 585 7.74 -9.22 38.46
C LYS A 585 6.90 -9.22 37.18
N PRO A 586 5.62 -9.65 37.24
CA PRO A 586 4.73 -9.55 36.09
C PRO A 586 4.59 -8.08 35.67
N ARG A 587 4.87 -7.80 34.40
CA ARG A 587 4.73 -6.46 33.81
C ARG A 587 3.26 -6.14 33.60
N LYS A 588 2.89 -4.89 33.85
CA LYS A 588 1.59 -4.38 33.44
C LYS A 588 1.61 -4.10 31.95
N ARG A 589 0.48 -4.32 31.28
CA ARG A 589 0.32 -4.05 29.84
C ARG A 589 -0.59 -2.83 29.66
N LEU A 590 -0.03 -1.74 29.15
CA LEU A 590 -0.74 -0.51 28.86
C LEU A 590 -1.03 -0.47 27.37
N LEU A 591 -2.32 -0.40 26.99
CA LEU A 591 -2.72 -0.24 25.61
C LEU A 591 -2.79 1.24 25.26
N PHE A 592 -2.06 1.70 24.26
CA PHE A 592 -2.26 2.99 23.62
C PHE A 592 -3.10 2.82 22.36
N TYR A 593 -4.13 3.66 22.22
CA TYR A 593 -4.92 3.77 21.00
C TYR A 593 -4.62 5.08 20.27
N GLY A 594 -4.49 5.01 18.95
CA GLY A 594 -4.44 6.16 18.05
C GLY A 594 -4.94 5.81 16.65
N HIS A 595 -4.91 6.77 15.74
CA HIS A 595 -5.27 6.54 14.33
C HIS A 595 -4.37 7.31 13.37
N TYR A 596 -4.08 6.71 12.21
CA TYR A 596 -3.20 7.28 11.20
C TYR A 596 -3.94 7.91 10.02
N ASP A 597 -5.25 7.67 9.89
CA ASP A 597 -6.12 8.39 8.96
C ASP A 597 -6.42 9.81 9.43
N VAL A 598 -6.75 10.68 8.48
CA VAL A 598 -6.91 12.13 8.69
C VAL A 598 -8.04 12.68 7.84
N GLN A 599 -8.65 13.80 8.27
CA GLN A 599 -9.59 14.55 7.44
C GLN A 599 -8.99 15.05 6.10
N PRO A 600 -9.80 15.24 5.04
CA PRO A 600 -9.39 15.91 3.82
C PRO A 600 -8.81 17.32 4.08
N ALA A 601 -7.93 17.77 3.19
CA ALA A 601 -7.38 19.12 3.22
C ALA A 601 -7.54 19.79 1.85
N ALA A 602 -8.27 20.90 1.79
CA ALA A 602 -8.38 21.73 0.60
C ALA A 602 -7.21 22.72 0.56
N GLU A 603 -6.22 22.48 -0.29
CA GLU A 603 -4.93 23.19 -0.31
C GLU A 603 -5.09 24.72 -0.41
N GLU A 604 -6.13 25.22 -1.08
CA GLU A 604 -6.34 26.67 -1.27
C GLU A 604 -6.66 27.42 0.03
N ARG A 605 -7.10 26.70 1.07
CA ARG A 605 -7.39 27.27 2.39
C ARG A 605 -6.19 27.25 3.33
N TRP A 606 -5.10 26.61 2.93
CA TRP A 606 -3.90 26.47 3.75
C TRP A 606 -2.83 27.49 3.37
N THR A 607 -2.06 27.90 4.39
CA THR A 607 -0.93 28.84 4.19
C THR A 607 0.29 28.12 3.58
N THR A 608 0.41 26.82 3.79
CA THR A 608 1.40 25.94 3.14
C THR A 608 0.75 24.64 2.76
N ASN A 609 1.46 23.85 1.95
CA ASN A 609 1.06 22.49 1.64
C ASN A 609 0.69 21.71 2.94
N PRO A 610 -0.54 21.21 3.09
CA PRO A 610 -0.97 20.45 4.26
C PRO A 610 -0.21 19.14 4.45
N TRP A 611 0.37 18.60 3.37
CA TRP A 611 1.11 17.33 3.36
C TRP A 611 2.60 17.55 3.60
N GLU A 612 3.06 18.77 3.86
CA GLU A 612 4.44 19.06 4.23
C GLU A 612 4.50 19.63 5.65
N LEU A 613 5.12 18.88 6.57
CA LEU A 613 5.29 19.33 7.95
C LEU A 613 6.19 20.58 7.98
N SER A 614 5.67 21.69 8.50
CA SER A 614 6.41 22.96 8.54
C SER A 614 6.37 23.60 9.92
N GLY A 615 7.53 24.02 10.43
CA GLY A 615 7.65 24.67 11.74
C GLY A 615 7.55 26.19 11.64
N ARG A 616 6.66 26.84 12.40
CA ARG A 616 6.52 28.31 12.48
C ARG A 616 6.05 28.75 13.86
N ASN A 617 6.63 29.82 14.39
CA ASN A 617 6.18 30.47 15.63
C ASN A 617 6.05 29.51 16.84
N GLY A 618 6.89 28.46 16.91
CA GLY A 618 6.82 27.45 17.97
C GLY A 618 5.77 26.34 17.75
N TYR A 619 5.09 26.34 16.61
CA TYR A 619 4.12 25.32 16.20
C TYR A 619 4.63 24.54 14.99
N LEU A 620 4.18 23.30 14.87
CA LEU A 620 4.28 22.48 13.68
C LEU A 620 2.94 22.52 12.95
N TYR A 621 2.95 22.76 11.65
CA TYR A 621 1.77 22.81 10.79
C TYR A 621 1.81 21.65 9.81
N GLY A 622 0.68 20.97 9.65
CA GLY A 622 0.50 19.85 8.73
C GLY A 622 -0.80 19.11 9.06
N ARG A 623 -1.45 18.52 8.06
CA ARG A 623 -2.67 17.73 8.28
C ARG A 623 -2.33 16.47 9.08
N GLY A 624 -3.06 16.27 10.17
CA GLY A 624 -2.91 15.16 11.09
C GLY A 624 -1.78 15.30 12.10
N VAL A 625 -1.16 16.48 12.18
CA VAL A 625 -0.09 16.75 13.16
C VAL A 625 -0.62 16.69 14.59
N THR A 626 -1.83 17.22 14.85
CA THR A 626 -2.48 17.09 16.17
C THR A 626 -3.44 15.92 16.22
N ASP A 627 -3.95 15.48 15.07
CA ASP A 627 -5.08 14.55 14.95
C ASP A 627 -4.82 13.49 13.86
N ASN A 628 -4.11 12.40 14.12
CA ASN A 628 -3.56 11.95 15.41
C ASN A 628 -2.09 11.47 15.31
N LYS A 629 -1.40 11.81 14.21
CA LYS A 629 -0.03 11.34 13.92
C LYS A 629 1.01 11.85 14.92
N GLY A 630 0.89 13.10 15.39
CA GLY A 630 1.78 13.67 16.41
C GLY A 630 1.71 12.92 17.74
N PRO A 631 0.51 12.77 18.35
CA PRO A 631 0.30 11.96 19.54
C PRO A 631 0.85 10.52 19.45
N ILE A 632 0.62 9.83 18.33
CA ILE A 632 1.20 8.50 18.09
C ILE A 632 2.72 8.52 18.22
N MET A 633 3.37 9.50 17.55
CA MET A 633 4.82 9.59 17.56
C MET A 633 5.39 9.99 18.92
N ALA A 634 4.73 10.89 19.65
CA ALA A 634 5.15 11.27 21.00
C ALA A 634 5.20 10.05 21.94
N VAL A 635 4.14 9.23 21.94
CA VAL A 635 4.05 8.04 22.78
C VAL A 635 5.08 6.98 22.36
N ALA A 636 5.24 6.73 21.06
CA ALA A 636 6.23 5.78 20.57
C ALA A 636 7.67 6.20 20.91
N CYS A 637 8.01 7.49 20.72
CA CYS A 637 9.33 8.03 21.05
C CYS A 637 9.60 8.05 22.57
N ALA A 638 8.58 8.32 23.39
CA ALA A 638 8.69 8.22 24.85
C ALA A 638 9.01 6.78 25.29
N ALA A 639 8.29 5.79 24.75
CA ALA A 639 8.53 4.38 25.04
C ALA A 639 9.93 3.92 24.60
N ALA A 640 10.35 4.31 23.39
CA ALA A 640 11.68 4.02 22.87
C ALA A 640 12.78 4.63 23.76
N SER A 641 12.61 5.89 24.17
CA SER A 641 13.57 6.61 25.02
C SER A 641 13.67 6.00 26.43
N LEU A 642 12.53 5.62 27.03
CA LEU A 642 12.50 4.92 28.32
C LEU A 642 13.15 3.55 28.21
N ARG A 643 12.87 2.80 27.13
CA ARG A 643 13.48 1.49 26.90
C ARG A 643 14.99 1.58 26.70
N GLN A 644 15.48 2.58 25.95
CA GLN A 644 16.92 2.81 25.76
C GLN A 644 17.63 3.09 27.09
N ARG A 645 16.97 3.83 28.00
CA ARG A 645 17.44 4.10 29.36
C ARG A 645 17.22 2.95 30.34
N ARG A 646 16.51 1.88 29.94
CA ARG A 646 16.08 0.77 30.82
C ARG A 646 15.19 1.27 31.98
N GLU A 647 14.30 2.20 31.68
CA GLU A 647 13.35 2.81 32.61
C GLU A 647 11.89 2.46 32.25
N LEU A 648 11.67 1.73 31.15
CA LEU A 648 10.33 1.29 30.75
C LEU A 648 9.90 0.07 31.59
N ASP A 649 9.08 0.28 32.61
CA ASP A 649 8.63 -0.77 33.54
C ASP A 649 7.38 -1.54 33.09
N VAL A 650 6.71 -1.07 32.04
CA VAL A 650 5.46 -1.64 31.50
C VAL A 650 5.66 -2.13 30.07
N ASP A 651 4.84 -3.08 29.64
CA ASP A 651 4.72 -3.36 28.21
C ASP A 651 3.72 -2.37 27.61
N LEU A 652 4.20 -1.51 26.71
CA LEU A 652 3.33 -0.62 25.94
C LEU A 652 2.90 -1.33 24.67
N VAL A 653 1.61 -1.63 24.58
CA VAL A 653 0.95 -2.17 23.38
C VAL A 653 0.31 -1.00 22.67
N MET A 654 0.56 -0.80 21.38
CA MET A 654 -0.05 0.24 20.56
C MET A 654 -0.95 -0.43 19.53
N ILE A 655 -2.22 -0.01 19.46
CA ILE A 655 -3.13 -0.36 18.36
C ILE A 655 -3.47 0.95 17.64
N ILE A 656 -3.13 1.00 16.36
CA ILE A 656 -3.29 2.20 15.54
C ILE A 656 -4.15 1.87 14.32
N GLU A 657 -5.32 2.48 14.21
CA GLU A 657 -6.26 2.23 13.11
C GLU A 657 -6.19 3.27 11.99
N GLY A 658 -6.85 3.01 10.86
CA GLY A 658 -6.90 3.90 9.70
C GLY A 658 -8.33 4.25 9.25
N GLU A 659 -9.33 4.15 10.14
CA GLU A 659 -10.74 4.37 9.80
C GLU A 659 -11.47 5.27 10.81
N GLU A 660 -10.78 5.91 11.76
CA GLU A 660 -11.40 6.69 12.84
C GLU A 660 -12.28 7.84 12.29
N GLU A 661 -11.73 8.58 11.32
CA GLU A 661 -12.37 9.73 10.69
C GLU A 661 -13.52 9.31 9.76
N ALA A 662 -13.61 8.02 9.47
CA ALA A 662 -14.70 7.36 8.76
C ALA A 662 -15.60 6.49 9.68
N GLY A 663 -15.47 6.65 11.01
CA GLY A 663 -16.33 6.00 12.01
C GLY A 663 -15.83 4.65 12.53
N SER A 664 -14.52 4.40 12.50
CA SER A 664 -13.82 3.18 12.97
C SER A 664 -14.39 1.88 12.39
N ARG A 665 -14.62 1.86 11.08
CA ARG A 665 -15.26 0.75 10.37
C ARG A 665 -14.35 -0.47 10.33
N GLY A 666 -14.83 -1.62 10.78
CA GLY A 666 -14.03 -2.85 10.84
C GLY A 666 -13.05 -2.92 12.01
N PHE A 667 -12.84 -1.83 12.77
CA PHE A 667 -11.95 -1.82 13.94
C PHE A 667 -12.32 -2.89 14.96
N ALA A 668 -13.59 -2.90 15.37
CA ALA A 668 -14.08 -3.82 16.39
C ALA A 668 -14.02 -5.29 15.97
N SER A 669 -14.24 -5.60 14.68
CA SER A 669 -14.13 -6.97 14.14
C SER A 669 -12.67 -7.42 14.09
N THR A 670 -11.76 -6.58 13.59
CA THR A 670 -10.32 -6.89 13.52
C THR A 670 -9.70 -7.07 14.91
N VAL A 671 -9.98 -6.18 15.87
CA VAL A 671 -9.44 -6.32 17.24
C VAL A 671 -9.94 -7.60 17.92
N ARG A 672 -11.19 -8.01 17.67
CA ARG A 672 -11.72 -9.28 18.20
C ARG A 672 -11.07 -10.50 17.56
N ALA A 673 -10.81 -10.45 16.25
CA ALA A 673 -10.12 -11.52 15.54
C ALA A 673 -8.68 -11.72 16.05
N HIS A 674 -7.99 -10.62 16.40
CA HIS A 674 -6.60 -10.62 16.89
C HIS A 674 -6.49 -10.47 18.41
N LYS A 675 -7.56 -10.72 19.16
CA LYS A 675 -7.57 -10.53 20.62
C LYS A 675 -6.55 -11.42 21.35
N ALA A 676 -6.26 -12.59 20.79
CA ALA A 676 -5.23 -13.50 21.31
C ALA A 676 -3.82 -12.90 21.16
N ASP A 677 -3.54 -12.27 20.01
CA ASP A 677 -2.26 -11.65 19.68
C ASP A 677 -2.02 -10.39 20.54
N ILE A 678 -3.07 -9.57 20.70
CA ILE A 678 -3.05 -8.39 21.57
C ILE A 678 -2.83 -8.81 23.03
N GLY A 679 -3.52 -9.87 23.47
CA GLY A 679 -3.43 -10.42 24.82
C GLY A 679 -4.11 -9.56 25.89
N ARG A 680 -3.78 -9.84 27.17
CA ARG A 680 -4.35 -9.13 28.33
C ARG A 680 -3.85 -7.68 28.39
N ILE A 681 -4.76 -6.76 28.74
CA ILE A 681 -4.49 -5.33 28.96
C ILE A 681 -4.91 -4.95 30.39
N ASP A 682 -4.11 -4.12 31.07
CA ASP A 682 -4.37 -3.67 32.45
C ASP A 682 -4.91 -2.23 32.54
N ALA A 683 -4.65 -1.40 31.52
CA ALA A 683 -5.19 -0.05 31.36
C ALA A 683 -5.10 0.37 29.88
N VAL A 684 -5.94 1.32 29.47
CA VAL A 684 -5.93 1.92 28.13
C VAL A 684 -5.62 3.41 28.26
N LEU A 685 -4.65 3.89 27.49
CA LEU A 685 -4.28 5.29 27.34
C LEU A 685 -4.74 5.77 25.96
N LEU A 686 -5.46 6.88 25.93
CA LEU A 686 -5.82 7.57 24.70
C LEU A 686 -5.22 8.97 24.71
N SER A 687 -4.83 9.44 23.54
CA SER A 687 -4.43 10.83 23.34
C SER A 687 -5.01 11.35 22.05
N ASN A 688 -6.33 11.59 22.05
CA ASN A 688 -7.03 12.15 20.91
C ASN A 688 -7.94 13.31 21.30
N SER A 689 -7.36 14.34 21.93
CA SER A 689 -8.04 15.61 22.16
C SER A 689 -7.08 16.72 22.59
N THR A 690 -7.66 17.88 22.92
CA THR A 690 -6.94 19.13 23.19
C THR A 690 -7.22 19.67 24.58
N TRP A 691 -6.35 20.56 25.05
CA TRP A 691 -6.61 21.37 26.23
C TRP A 691 -7.76 22.34 25.98
N ILE A 692 -8.40 22.78 27.07
CA ILE A 692 -9.52 23.72 26.96
C ILE A 692 -9.09 25.13 26.54
N ASP A 693 -7.82 25.47 26.78
CA ASP A 693 -7.19 26.73 26.39
C ASP A 693 -5.75 26.49 25.87
N GLU A 694 -4.92 27.53 25.91
CA GLU A 694 -3.55 27.52 25.39
C GLU A 694 -2.47 27.31 26.46
N GLU A 695 -2.79 27.44 27.75
CA GLU A 695 -1.76 27.54 28.80
C GLU A 695 -1.94 26.48 29.89
N ASP A 696 -3.18 26.11 30.22
CA ASP A 696 -3.48 25.24 31.35
C ASP A 696 -3.57 23.76 30.91
N PRO A 697 -2.65 22.89 31.39
CA PRO A 697 -2.66 21.50 31.02
C PRO A 697 -3.90 20.79 31.55
N CYS A 698 -4.45 19.88 30.74
CA CYS A 698 -5.72 19.22 31.03
C CYS A 698 -5.57 17.71 31.13
N VAL A 699 -6.50 17.08 31.85
CA VAL A 699 -6.79 15.64 31.79
C VAL A 699 -8.28 15.44 31.55
N VAL A 700 -8.62 14.53 30.64
CA VAL A 700 -10.02 14.30 30.25
C VAL A 700 -10.58 13.12 31.05
N PHE A 701 -11.68 13.34 31.76
CA PHE A 701 -12.34 12.30 32.55
C PHE A 701 -13.74 11.95 32.08
N GLY A 702 -14.24 12.57 31.02
CA GLY A 702 -15.54 12.18 30.46
C GLY A 702 -15.87 12.83 29.13
N MET A 703 -16.70 12.13 28.37
CA MET A 703 -17.16 12.53 27.04
C MET A 703 -18.65 12.25 26.89
N ARG A 704 -19.31 13.01 26.01
CA ARG A 704 -20.71 12.75 25.65
C ARG A 704 -20.78 11.56 24.69
N GLY A 705 -21.93 10.89 24.67
CA GLY A 705 -22.28 9.98 23.59
C GLY A 705 -22.97 10.73 22.45
N VAL A 706 -23.23 10.05 21.35
CA VAL A 706 -23.95 10.62 20.20
C VAL A 706 -24.91 9.61 19.57
N VAL A 707 -26.04 10.11 19.10
CA VAL A 707 -26.99 9.41 18.22
C VAL A 707 -27.17 10.27 16.98
N TYR A 708 -26.75 9.74 15.83
CA TYR A 708 -27.04 10.33 14.51
C TYR A 708 -28.22 9.62 13.88
N ALA A 709 -29.13 10.39 13.30
CA ALA A 709 -30.27 9.85 12.56
C ALA A 709 -30.58 10.68 11.33
N ASN A 710 -31.01 10.00 10.27
CA ASN A 710 -31.58 10.60 9.08
C ASN A 710 -33.10 10.48 9.14
N LEU A 711 -33.81 11.59 8.93
CA LEU A 711 -35.26 11.61 8.79
C LEU A 711 -35.60 11.96 7.35
N SER A 712 -36.60 11.32 6.77
CA SER A 712 -37.11 11.66 5.45
C SER A 712 -38.64 11.70 5.40
N VAL A 713 -39.15 12.71 4.69
CA VAL A 713 -40.57 12.84 4.33
C VAL A 713 -40.66 12.86 2.81
N GLU A 714 -41.52 12.01 2.24
CA GLU A 714 -41.69 11.85 0.80
C GLU A 714 -43.16 11.86 0.41
N SER A 715 -43.51 12.69 -0.58
CA SER A 715 -44.83 12.72 -1.21
C SER A 715 -44.96 11.65 -2.30
N SER A 716 -46.21 11.25 -2.59
CA SER A 716 -46.52 10.41 -3.75
C SER A 716 -46.36 11.12 -5.09
N GLU A 717 -46.42 12.46 -5.08
CA GLU A 717 -46.33 13.31 -6.26
C GLU A 717 -44.88 13.74 -6.55
N GLU A 718 -44.57 14.06 -7.81
CA GLU A 718 -43.29 14.67 -8.19
C GLU A 718 -43.16 16.12 -7.69
N ASN A 719 -42.00 16.76 -7.91
CA ASN A 719 -41.81 18.17 -7.56
C ASN A 719 -42.91 19.05 -8.21
N LEU A 720 -43.61 19.85 -7.40
CA LEU A 720 -44.73 20.69 -7.85
C LEU A 720 -44.36 22.16 -7.90
N HIS A 721 -45.15 22.99 -8.59
CA HIS A 721 -44.89 24.43 -8.67
C HIS A 721 -45.65 25.16 -7.56
N ASN A 722 -44.95 25.83 -6.64
CA ASN A 722 -45.59 26.40 -5.45
C ASN A 722 -46.62 27.51 -5.74
N GLY A 723 -46.54 28.18 -6.89
CA GLY A 723 -47.56 29.14 -7.32
C GLY A 723 -48.82 28.54 -7.94
N VAL A 724 -48.77 27.28 -8.41
CA VAL A 724 -49.90 26.59 -9.03
C VAL A 724 -50.55 25.64 -8.03
N ASP A 725 -49.74 24.89 -7.30
CA ASP A 725 -50.16 23.80 -6.43
C ASP A 725 -50.11 24.17 -4.93
N GLY A 726 -49.54 25.35 -4.60
CA GLY A 726 -49.43 25.84 -3.23
C GLY A 726 -50.80 26.00 -2.56
N GLY A 727 -50.97 25.35 -1.41
CA GLY A 727 -52.23 25.33 -0.66
C GLY A 727 -53.24 24.27 -1.11
N ALA A 728 -52.99 23.57 -2.23
CA ALA A 728 -53.82 22.44 -2.68
C ALA A 728 -53.23 21.07 -2.28
N THR A 729 -51.93 21.01 -1.99
CA THR A 729 -51.20 19.80 -1.61
C THR A 729 -50.64 19.88 -0.19
N THR A 730 -50.39 18.73 0.44
CA THR A 730 -49.68 18.66 1.73
C THR A 730 -48.19 18.57 1.47
N GLU A 731 -47.45 19.63 1.81
CA GLU A 731 -46.05 19.73 1.41
C GLU A 731 -45.12 18.98 2.38
N PRO A 732 -44.23 18.10 1.87
CA PRO A 732 -43.24 17.39 2.69
C PRO A 732 -42.36 18.31 3.54
N MET A 733 -42.09 19.53 3.05
CA MET A 733 -41.30 20.52 3.77
C MET A 733 -41.97 20.97 5.06
N PHE A 734 -43.29 21.24 5.04
CA PHE A 734 -44.03 21.64 6.23
C PHE A 734 -44.08 20.52 7.26
N ASP A 735 -44.31 19.28 6.82
CA ASP A 735 -44.34 18.13 7.72
C ASP A 735 -42.97 17.92 8.40
N MET A 736 -41.88 18.00 7.64
CA MET A 736 -40.53 17.91 8.19
C MET A 736 -40.26 19.01 9.22
N ILE A 737 -40.61 20.27 8.92
CA ILE A 737 -40.42 21.39 9.85
C ILE A 737 -41.27 21.21 11.12
N ARG A 738 -42.48 20.66 11.01
CA ARG A 738 -43.32 20.38 12.18
C ARG A 738 -42.74 19.27 13.06
N VAL A 739 -42.23 18.19 12.47
CA VAL A 739 -41.55 17.12 13.22
C VAL A 739 -40.29 17.64 13.91
N LEU A 740 -39.45 18.39 13.19
CA LEU A 740 -38.23 18.99 13.76
C LEU A 740 -38.54 20.03 14.85
N GLY A 741 -39.57 20.86 14.63
CA GLY A 741 -40.02 21.86 15.61
C GLY A 741 -40.66 21.24 16.86
N ALA A 742 -41.20 20.03 16.76
CA ALA A 742 -41.69 19.28 17.91
C ALA A 742 -40.55 18.61 18.70
N LEU A 743 -39.46 18.22 18.04
CA LEU A 743 -38.32 17.53 18.68
C LEU A 743 -37.60 18.36 19.72
N SER A 744 -37.46 19.68 19.50
CA SER A 744 -36.77 20.57 20.42
C SER A 744 -37.32 22.00 20.32
N ASP A 745 -37.34 22.70 21.46
CA ASP A 745 -37.64 24.14 21.54
C ASP A 745 -36.52 24.90 22.28
N ALA A 746 -36.77 26.17 22.61
CA ALA A 746 -35.84 27.00 23.37
C ALA A 746 -35.53 26.48 24.79
N LYS A 747 -36.32 25.53 25.31
CA LYS A 747 -36.12 24.89 26.62
C LYS A 747 -35.41 23.52 26.51
N GLY A 748 -35.19 23.01 25.30
CA GLY A 748 -34.50 21.74 25.05
C GLY A 748 -35.35 20.70 24.31
N VAL A 749 -34.93 19.45 24.38
CA VAL A 749 -35.50 18.30 23.68
C VAL A 749 -36.86 17.91 24.30
N LYS A 750 -37.83 17.50 23.48
CA LYS A 750 -39.19 17.14 23.93
C LYS A 750 -39.51 15.66 23.93
N VAL A 751 -38.56 14.82 23.53
CA VAL A 751 -38.70 13.36 23.60
C VAL A 751 -39.02 12.96 25.06
N PRO A 752 -40.14 12.26 25.31
CA PRO A 752 -40.51 11.84 26.65
C PRO A 752 -39.40 11.01 27.32
N GLY A 753 -39.14 11.28 28.59
CA GLY A 753 -38.11 10.58 29.37
C GLY A 753 -36.66 10.92 29.01
N PHE A 754 -36.42 11.83 28.06
CA PHE A 754 -35.07 12.13 27.58
C PHE A 754 -34.14 12.66 28.69
N TYR A 755 -34.66 13.44 29.64
CA TYR A 755 -33.88 14.01 30.73
C TYR A 755 -33.92 13.20 32.04
N ASP A 756 -34.72 12.14 32.12
CA ASP A 756 -35.03 11.46 33.39
C ASP A 756 -33.79 10.80 34.01
N SER A 757 -32.90 10.27 33.16
CA SER A 757 -31.65 9.64 33.60
C SER A 757 -30.47 10.62 33.71
N VAL A 758 -30.67 11.92 33.52
CA VAL A 758 -29.57 12.90 33.61
C VAL A 758 -29.17 13.10 35.06
N ARG A 759 -27.93 12.73 35.39
CA ARG A 759 -27.41 12.81 36.76
C ARG A 759 -27.42 14.24 37.32
N PRO A 760 -27.91 14.44 38.56
CA PRO A 760 -27.73 15.70 39.30
C PRO A 760 -26.25 16.06 39.46
N ALA A 761 -25.94 17.36 39.49
CA ALA A 761 -24.58 17.82 39.73
C ALA A 761 -24.15 17.57 41.18
N THR A 762 -22.96 17.02 41.37
CA THR A 762 -22.34 16.89 42.70
C THR A 762 -21.52 18.13 43.04
N ASP A 763 -21.31 18.40 44.32
CA ASP A 763 -20.50 19.55 44.76
C ASP A 763 -19.05 19.47 44.26
N GLU A 764 -18.49 18.25 44.18
CA GLU A 764 -17.17 18.00 43.63
C GLU A 764 -17.10 18.34 42.13
N GLU A 765 -18.05 17.87 41.33
CA GLU A 765 -18.11 18.16 39.89
C GLU A 765 -18.28 19.67 39.64
N MET A 766 -19.11 20.33 40.45
CA MET A 766 -19.28 21.79 40.40
C MET A 766 -18.02 22.55 40.81
N SER A 767 -17.19 22.00 41.70
CA SER A 767 -15.89 22.57 42.03
C SER A 767 -14.94 22.50 40.83
N LEU A 768 -14.84 21.34 40.18
CA LEU A 768 -14.01 21.17 38.99
C LEU A 768 -14.43 22.11 37.86
N LEU A 769 -15.74 22.27 37.64
CA LEU A 769 -16.27 23.22 36.66
C LEU A 769 -15.96 24.68 36.98
N ARG A 770 -15.93 25.06 38.27
CA ARG A 770 -15.53 26.41 38.69
C ARG A 770 -14.04 26.66 38.43
N ASP A 771 -13.20 25.67 38.71
CA ASP A 771 -11.75 25.77 38.46
C ASP A 771 -11.49 25.97 36.96
N VAL A 772 -12.11 25.15 36.12
CA VAL A 772 -12.04 25.26 34.65
C VAL A 772 -12.59 26.60 34.16
N SER A 773 -13.77 27.01 34.62
CA SER A 773 -14.40 28.29 34.24
C SER A 773 -13.50 29.48 34.57
N SER A 774 -12.80 29.42 35.70
CA SER A 774 -11.88 30.47 36.14
C SER A 774 -10.62 30.53 35.28
N ALA A 775 -10.10 29.38 34.84
CA ALA A 775 -8.92 29.28 33.99
C ALA A 775 -9.19 29.78 32.56
N CYS A 776 -10.17 29.18 31.87
CA CYS A 776 -10.46 29.49 30.46
C CYS A 776 -11.33 30.74 30.25
N GLY A 777 -11.88 31.34 31.32
CA GLY A 777 -12.77 32.50 31.26
C GLY A 777 -14.16 32.22 30.69
N ARG A 778 -14.53 30.97 30.42
CA ARG A 778 -15.86 30.59 29.92
C ARG A 778 -16.87 30.57 31.07
N PRO A 779 -18.12 31.04 30.86
CA PRO A 779 -19.16 30.96 31.89
C PRO A 779 -19.44 29.52 32.33
N ILE A 780 -19.55 29.30 33.64
CA ILE A 780 -19.83 27.97 34.19
C ILE A 780 -21.12 27.34 33.64
N ASP A 781 -22.15 28.15 33.40
CA ASP A 781 -23.43 27.69 32.84
C ASP A 781 -23.26 27.14 31.41
N GLU A 782 -22.31 27.68 30.65
CA GLU A 782 -21.97 27.18 29.32
C GLU A 782 -21.30 25.81 29.42
N LEU A 783 -20.31 25.67 30.31
CA LEU A 783 -19.62 24.39 30.54
C LEU A 783 -20.60 23.31 31.02
N ILE A 784 -21.54 23.65 31.90
CA ILE A 784 -22.60 22.72 32.34
C ILE A 784 -23.43 22.25 31.14
N ARG A 785 -23.84 23.16 30.26
CA ARG A 785 -24.64 22.81 29.07
C ARG A 785 -23.86 21.94 28.08
N VAL A 786 -22.58 22.23 27.87
CA VAL A 786 -21.76 21.52 26.87
C VAL A 786 -21.29 20.16 27.40
N TRP A 787 -20.97 20.04 28.69
CA TRP A 787 -20.36 18.81 29.22
C TRP A 787 -21.33 17.89 29.92
N ARG A 788 -22.37 18.43 30.57
CA ARG A 788 -23.26 17.66 31.44
C ARG A 788 -24.69 17.54 30.92
N GLN A 789 -25.12 18.43 30.04
CA GLN A 789 -26.49 18.38 29.51
C GLN A 789 -26.51 17.71 28.14
N PRO A 790 -27.54 16.88 27.88
CA PRO A 790 -27.75 16.38 26.54
C PRO A 790 -28.23 17.51 25.63
N SER A 791 -27.92 17.40 24.34
CA SER A 791 -28.23 18.45 23.35
C SER A 791 -28.76 17.84 22.06
N PHE A 792 -29.46 18.66 21.27
CA PHE A 792 -29.95 18.30 19.95
C PHE A 792 -29.54 19.36 18.93
N SER A 793 -29.10 18.91 17.76
CA SER A 793 -28.72 19.77 16.65
C SER A 793 -29.23 19.20 15.33
N ILE A 794 -29.70 20.08 14.46
CA ILE A 794 -30.04 19.78 13.06
C ILE A 794 -28.79 20.10 12.23
N ALA A 795 -28.20 19.09 11.60
CA ALA A 795 -26.95 19.25 10.84
C ALA A 795 -27.21 19.74 9.41
N SER A 796 -28.22 19.21 8.74
CA SER A 796 -28.55 19.54 7.35
C SER A 796 -30.04 19.38 7.08
N ILE A 797 -30.59 20.13 6.11
CA ILE A 797 -31.91 19.89 5.54
C ILE A 797 -31.77 19.93 4.03
N ASN A 798 -32.05 18.82 3.36
CA ASN A 798 -31.94 18.63 1.93
C ASN A 798 -33.32 18.39 1.32
N SER A 799 -33.56 18.92 0.12
CA SER A 799 -34.85 18.78 -0.57
C SER A 799 -34.67 18.52 -2.07
N SER A 800 -35.55 17.72 -2.66
CA SER A 800 -35.58 17.52 -4.11
C SER A 800 -35.91 18.84 -4.83
N GLY A 801 -35.10 19.21 -5.84
CA GLY A 801 -35.25 20.50 -6.53
C GLY A 801 -34.50 21.68 -5.90
N SER A 802 -33.52 21.41 -5.01
CA SER A 802 -32.65 22.43 -4.41
C SER A 802 -32.06 23.39 -5.46
N GLY A 803 -32.41 24.68 -5.38
CA GLY A 803 -31.94 25.73 -6.29
C GLY A 803 -33.07 26.51 -6.99
N ASN A 804 -34.27 25.94 -7.10
CA ASN A 804 -35.44 26.63 -7.65
C ASN A 804 -36.38 27.12 -6.53
N LYS A 805 -36.61 28.44 -6.48
CA LYS A 805 -37.41 29.08 -5.41
C LYS A 805 -38.91 28.84 -5.52
N THR A 806 -39.40 28.31 -6.64
CA THR A 806 -40.83 28.13 -6.91
C THR A 806 -41.29 26.68 -6.89
N VAL A 807 -40.59 25.81 -6.14
CA VAL A 807 -40.84 24.36 -6.11
C VAL A 807 -41.31 23.90 -4.72
N ILE A 808 -42.35 23.07 -4.70
CA ILE A 808 -42.70 22.22 -3.57
C ILE A 808 -41.93 20.90 -3.75
N PRO A 809 -41.02 20.54 -2.83
CA PRO A 809 -40.19 19.36 -3.00
C PRO A 809 -41.01 18.08 -2.78
N ARG A 810 -40.85 17.10 -3.68
CA ARG A 810 -41.33 15.72 -3.51
C ARG A 810 -40.75 15.07 -2.25
N LYS A 811 -39.46 15.26 -1.99
CA LYS A 811 -38.75 14.61 -0.88
C LYS A 811 -37.91 15.62 -0.11
N VAL A 812 -37.97 15.52 1.21
CA VAL A 812 -37.11 16.26 2.14
C VAL A 812 -36.42 15.26 3.05
N SER A 813 -35.11 15.37 3.19
CA SER A 813 -34.31 14.61 4.14
C SER A 813 -33.52 15.54 5.06
N THR A 814 -33.27 15.11 6.29
CA THR A 814 -32.53 15.89 7.29
C THR A 814 -31.64 14.96 8.10
N ASP A 815 -30.45 15.43 8.41
CA ASP A 815 -29.55 14.76 9.34
C ASP A 815 -29.62 15.47 10.68
N ILE A 816 -29.91 14.70 11.73
CA ILE A 816 -29.97 15.18 13.11
C ILE A 816 -28.93 14.48 13.97
N SER A 817 -28.56 15.16 15.05
CA SER A 817 -27.65 14.63 16.07
C SER A 817 -28.18 14.91 17.47
N MET A 818 -28.10 13.90 18.34
CA MET A 818 -28.39 14.02 19.77
C MET A 818 -27.13 13.65 20.56
N ARG A 819 -26.69 14.55 21.45
CA ARG A 819 -25.64 14.24 22.42
C ARG A 819 -26.29 13.72 23.69
N ILE A 820 -25.78 12.59 24.18
CA ILE A 820 -26.22 11.97 25.43
C ILE A 820 -25.11 12.05 26.48
N VAL A 821 -25.50 11.95 27.75
CA VAL A 821 -24.64 12.14 28.92
C VAL A 821 -24.72 10.93 29.85
N PRO A 822 -23.83 10.81 30.86
CA PRO A 822 -23.82 9.67 31.76
C PRO A 822 -25.18 9.28 32.32
N ASP A 823 -25.37 7.97 32.47
CA ASP A 823 -26.56 7.28 32.94
C ASP A 823 -27.75 7.25 31.94
N GLN A 824 -27.65 7.91 30.78
CA GLN A 824 -28.61 7.72 29.69
C GLN A 824 -28.31 6.42 28.91
N ASP A 825 -29.29 5.53 28.83
CA ASP A 825 -29.20 4.30 28.04
C ASP A 825 -29.44 4.58 26.55
N LEU A 826 -28.54 4.06 25.70
CA LEU A 826 -28.54 4.35 24.27
C LEU A 826 -29.78 3.77 23.56
N GLU A 827 -30.16 2.53 23.89
CA GLU A 827 -31.30 1.84 23.26
C GLU A 827 -32.62 2.56 23.60
N THR A 828 -32.78 2.94 24.86
CA THR A 828 -33.94 3.70 25.35
C THR A 828 -34.08 5.04 24.64
N ILE A 829 -32.98 5.79 24.47
CA ILE A 829 -32.99 7.09 23.78
C ILE A 829 -33.31 6.92 22.28
N VAL A 830 -32.74 5.92 21.63
CA VAL A 830 -32.98 5.62 20.22
C VAL A 830 -34.44 5.24 19.97
N GLU A 831 -35.02 4.36 20.79
CA GLU A 831 -36.41 3.96 20.64
C GLU A 831 -37.37 5.11 20.99
N GLY A 832 -37.08 5.89 22.04
CA GLY A 832 -37.83 7.09 22.37
C GLY A 832 -37.85 8.13 21.25
N LEU A 833 -36.71 8.36 20.59
CA LEU A 833 -36.61 9.23 19.41
C LEU A 833 -37.46 8.72 18.25
N LYS A 834 -37.33 7.44 17.89
CA LYS A 834 -38.10 6.84 16.79
C LYS A 834 -39.60 6.92 17.06
N GLN A 835 -40.02 6.58 18.27
CA GLN A 835 -41.42 6.61 18.67
C GLN A 835 -41.97 8.04 18.62
N PHE A 836 -41.29 9.00 19.25
CA PHE A 836 -41.72 10.39 19.28
C PHE A 836 -41.88 10.99 17.87
N CYS A 837 -40.90 10.78 16.98
CA CYS A 837 -40.98 11.25 15.60
C CYS A 837 -42.14 10.64 14.83
N ARG A 838 -42.37 9.33 14.97
CA ARG A 838 -43.46 8.62 14.29
C ARG A 838 -44.83 9.07 14.80
N GLU A 839 -45.00 9.18 16.12
CA GLU A 839 -46.26 9.65 16.73
C GLU A 839 -46.54 11.10 16.36
N THR A 840 -45.51 11.97 16.38
CA THR A 840 -45.64 13.37 15.95
C THR A 840 -46.08 13.46 14.50
N PHE A 841 -45.45 12.70 13.60
CA PHE A 841 -45.81 12.69 12.18
C PHE A 841 -47.22 12.13 11.95
N GLN A 842 -47.60 11.05 12.64
CA GLN A 842 -48.95 10.49 12.59
C GLN A 842 -50.01 11.50 13.04
N GLY A 843 -49.72 12.29 14.07
CA GLY A 843 -50.59 13.37 14.54
C GLY A 843 -50.78 14.54 13.58
N LEU A 844 -49.94 14.65 12.53
CA LEU A 844 -50.14 15.62 11.45
C LEU A 844 -51.23 15.20 10.46
N GLU A 845 -51.66 13.93 10.50
CA GLU A 845 -52.61 13.33 9.55
C GLU A 845 -52.21 13.54 8.09
N SER A 846 -50.90 13.60 7.82
CA SER A 846 -50.34 13.84 6.49
C SER A 846 -50.43 12.59 5.60
N PRO A 847 -50.76 12.73 4.30
CA PRO A 847 -50.71 11.62 3.35
C PRO A 847 -49.27 11.24 2.93
N ASN A 848 -48.26 12.04 3.33
CA ASN A 848 -46.87 11.80 2.98
C ASN A 848 -46.30 10.59 3.74
N LYS A 849 -45.24 9.98 3.20
CA LYS A 849 -44.49 8.89 3.84
C LYS A 849 -43.39 9.46 4.73
N PHE A 850 -43.30 9.01 5.97
CA PHE A 850 -42.21 9.35 6.90
C PHE A 850 -41.33 8.14 7.21
N GLU A 851 -40.03 8.36 7.25
CA GLU A 851 -39.03 7.35 7.61
C GLU A 851 -37.95 7.97 8.50
N ILE A 852 -37.52 7.22 9.51
CA ILE A 852 -36.40 7.57 10.40
C ILE A 852 -35.43 6.40 10.46
N GLN A 853 -34.16 6.69 10.15
CA GLN A 853 -33.07 5.73 10.18
C GLN A 853 -31.96 6.25 11.10
N VAL A 854 -31.61 5.47 12.12
CA VAL A 854 -30.44 5.77 12.96
C VAL A 854 -29.20 5.31 12.21
N THR A 855 -28.29 6.22 11.92
CA THR A 855 -27.12 5.98 11.06
C THR A 855 -25.89 5.58 11.86
N HIS A 856 -25.68 6.19 13.02
CA HIS A 856 -24.54 5.91 13.89
C HIS A 856 -24.88 6.20 15.35
N THR A 857 -24.33 5.39 16.26
CA THR A 857 -24.51 5.57 17.70
C THR A 857 -23.21 5.28 18.44
N ALA A 858 -22.94 6.07 19.48
CA ALA A 858 -21.84 5.86 20.39
C ALA A 858 -22.23 6.24 21.81
N SER A 859 -21.83 5.42 22.77
CA SER A 859 -22.11 5.65 24.19
C SER A 859 -21.29 6.83 24.74
N TRP A 860 -21.77 7.44 25.81
CA TRP A 860 -20.98 8.34 26.65
C TRP A 860 -19.87 7.58 27.37
N TRP A 861 -18.89 8.31 27.89
CA TRP A 861 -17.78 7.76 28.66
C TRP A 861 -17.48 8.61 29.90
N LEU A 862 -17.13 7.97 31.02
CA LEU A 862 -16.74 8.64 32.26
C LEU A 862 -15.70 7.81 33.01
N ALA A 863 -14.51 8.38 33.25
CA ALA A 863 -13.44 7.76 34.00
C ALA A 863 -13.69 7.80 35.51
N SER A 864 -13.17 6.81 36.23
CA SER A 864 -13.10 6.84 37.69
C SER A 864 -11.91 7.68 38.15
N LEU A 865 -12.18 8.81 38.80
CA LEU A 865 -11.16 9.71 39.36
C LEU A 865 -10.31 9.04 40.47
N GLU A 866 -10.85 7.99 41.09
CA GLU A 866 -10.15 7.22 42.13
C GLU A 866 -9.21 6.15 41.57
N SER A 867 -9.26 5.89 40.25
CA SER A 867 -8.40 4.92 39.59
C SER A 867 -6.92 5.26 39.80
N PRO A 868 -6.07 4.27 40.14
CA PRO A 868 -4.64 4.50 40.28
C PRO A 868 -4.01 4.99 38.96
N TYR A 869 -4.58 4.63 37.82
CA TYR A 869 -4.12 5.08 36.51
C TYR A 869 -4.46 6.55 36.25
N PHE A 870 -5.66 7.00 36.65
CA PHE A 870 -6.04 8.41 36.50
C PHE A 870 -5.19 9.31 37.41
N LYS A 871 -4.94 8.88 38.66
CA LYS A 871 -4.05 9.58 39.59
C LYS A 871 -2.61 9.62 39.10
N ALA A 872 -2.12 8.54 38.48
CA ALA A 872 -0.79 8.51 37.87
C ALA A 872 -0.69 9.47 36.67
N LEU A 873 -1.74 9.56 35.85
CA LEU A 873 -1.82 10.54 34.76
C LEU A 873 -1.80 11.98 35.29
N GLU A 874 -2.65 12.31 36.28
CA GLU A 874 -2.71 13.64 36.91
C GLU A 874 -1.35 14.05 37.49
N ALA A 875 -0.70 13.14 38.22
CA ALA A 875 0.62 13.37 38.79
C ALA A 875 1.69 13.59 37.71
N SER A 876 1.67 12.78 36.64
CA SER A 876 2.66 12.88 35.55
C SER A 876 2.55 14.22 34.82
N VAL A 877 1.32 14.67 34.54
CA VAL A 877 1.10 15.98 33.91
C VAL A 877 1.54 17.11 34.86
N GLN A 878 1.24 17.00 36.16
CA GLN A 878 1.69 17.97 37.15
C GLN A 878 3.22 18.04 37.27
N ASP A 879 3.91 16.91 37.23
CA ASP A 879 5.37 16.83 37.33
C ASP A 879 6.06 17.49 36.12
N VAL A 880 5.49 17.34 34.92
CA VAL A 880 6.04 17.93 33.68
C VAL A 880 5.78 19.44 33.62
N TRP A 881 4.56 19.88 33.92
CA TRP A 881 4.15 21.28 33.73
C TRP A 881 4.32 22.14 34.99
N GLY A 882 4.59 21.53 36.15
CA GLY A 882 4.75 22.23 37.43
C GLY A 882 3.45 22.80 38.01
N VAL A 883 2.31 22.58 37.34
CA VAL A 883 0.98 23.04 37.72
C VAL A 883 0.01 21.88 37.75
N LYS A 884 -0.95 21.91 38.67
CA LYS A 884 -1.97 20.85 38.75
C LYS A 884 -2.86 20.93 37.51
N PRO A 885 -3.05 19.82 36.75
CA PRO A 885 -3.86 19.87 35.54
C PRO A 885 -5.34 20.05 35.85
N LEU A 886 -6.03 20.73 34.94
CA LEU A 886 -7.48 20.86 34.96
C LEU A 886 -8.14 19.54 34.59
N LYS A 887 -9.16 19.13 35.36
CA LYS A 887 -9.97 17.96 35.05
C LYS A 887 -11.14 18.41 34.19
N ILE A 888 -11.11 18.06 32.92
CA ILE A 888 -12.10 18.49 31.93
C ILE A 888 -12.96 17.32 31.45
N ARG A 889 -14.17 17.67 31.00
CA ARG A 889 -14.98 16.79 30.16
C ARG A 889 -14.99 17.35 28.75
N GLU A 890 -15.41 16.56 27.79
CA GLU A 890 -15.54 17.02 26.41
C GLU A 890 -16.96 16.92 25.90
N GLY A 891 -17.27 17.87 25.02
CA GLY A 891 -18.51 17.86 24.27
C GLY A 891 -18.51 16.86 23.12
N GLY A 892 -17.34 16.43 22.65
CA GLY A 892 -17.17 15.44 21.59
C GLY A 892 -17.51 14.02 22.05
N THR A 893 -17.32 13.09 21.12
CA THR A 893 -17.44 11.65 21.37
C THR A 893 -16.31 10.97 20.64
N VAL A 894 -15.53 10.16 21.35
CA VAL A 894 -14.59 9.20 20.76
C VAL A 894 -15.16 7.80 21.02
N PRO A 895 -15.87 7.19 20.06
CA PRO A 895 -16.59 5.92 20.27
C PRO A 895 -15.69 4.80 20.78
N THR A 896 -14.43 4.82 20.35
CA THR A 896 -13.45 3.78 20.64
C THR A 896 -13.07 3.70 22.12
N VAL A 897 -13.13 4.80 22.89
CA VAL A 897 -12.78 4.81 24.32
C VAL A 897 -13.66 3.85 25.12
N PHE A 898 -14.98 4.02 25.01
CA PHE A 898 -15.94 3.19 25.74
C PHE A 898 -15.89 1.73 25.26
N TRP A 899 -15.71 1.54 23.95
CA TRP A 899 -15.63 0.21 23.36
C TRP A 899 -14.41 -0.57 23.87
N LEU A 900 -13.22 0.05 23.88
CA LEU A 900 -11.98 -0.56 24.39
C LEU A 900 -12.07 -0.89 25.87
N GLU A 901 -12.62 0.03 26.68
CA GLU A 901 -12.82 -0.19 28.13
C GLU A 901 -13.65 -1.46 28.38
N LYS A 902 -14.75 -1.63 27.64
CA LYS A 902 -15.64 -2.77 27.75
C LYS A 902 -15.04 -4.06 27.16
N GLU A 903 -14.38 -3.97 26.01
CA GLU A 903 -13.84 -5.13 25.30
C GLU A 903 -12.66 -5.77 26.05
N PHE A 904 -11.79 -4.95 26.66
CA PHE A 904 -10.65 -5.44 27.45
C PHE A 904 -10.95 -5.53 28.95
N GLY A 905 -12.05 -4.95 29.43
CA GLY A 905 -12.35 -4.87 30.87
C GLY A 905 -11.30 -4.09 31.66
N ALA A 906 -10.67 -3.10 31.02
CA ALA A 906 -9.53 -2.35 31.54
C ALA A 906 -9.88 -0.85 31.61
N PRO A 907 -9.53 -0.15 32.69
CA PRO A 907 -9.85 1.27 32.84
C PRO A 907 -9.16 2.12 31.78
N CYS A 908 -9.91 3.06 31.20
CA CYS A 908 -9.39 4.04 30.25
C CYS A 908 -8.92 5.32 30.96
N VAL A 909 -7.86 5.95 30.44
CA VAL A 909 -7.41 7.29 30.78
C VAL A 909 -7.11 8.07 29.50
N HIS A 910 -7.41 9.37 29.49
CA HIS A 910 -7.31 10.21 28.30
C HIS A 910 -6.44 11.44 28.56
N LEU A 911 -5.32 11.51 27.85
CA LEU A 911 -4.33 12.58 27.91
C LEU A 911 -4.46 13.48 26.67
N PRO A 912 -4.97 14.71 26.79
CA PRO A 912 -4.93 15.66 25.69
C PRO A 912 -3.51 16.20 25.49
N LEU A 913 -2.98 16.05 24.27
CA LEU A 913 -1.68 16.61 23.88
C LEU A 913 -1.82 17.95 23.14
N GLY A 914 -2.88 18.14 22.34
CA GLY A 914 -3.07 19.37 21.58
C GLY A 914 -3.58 20.55 22.43
N GLN A 915 -3.64 21.73 21.84
CA GLN A 915 -4.18 22.96 22.42
C GLN A 915 -5.51 23.36 21.76
N SER A 916 -6.27 24.23 22.43
CA SER A 916 -7.59 24.67 21.96
C SER A 916 -7.57 25.27 20.53
N SER A 917 -6.46 25.87 20.14
CA SER A 917 -6.25 26.54 18.84
C SER A 917 -5.56 25.69 17.78
N ASP A 918 -5.39 24.38 18.03
CA ASP A 918 -4.72 23.46 17.10
C ASP A 918 -5.52 23.19 15.83
N ALA A 919 -6.80 23.60 15.81
CA ALA A 919 -7.64 23.63 14.62
C ALA A 919 -7.78 22.25 13.92
N GLY A 920 -7.92 21.18 14.71
CA GLY A 920 -8.27 19.83 14.22
C GLY A 920 -9.43 19.87 13.23
N HIS A 921 -9.32 19.09 12.16
CA HIS A 921 -10.24 19.04 11.00
C HIS A 921 -10.27 20.31 10.13
N LEU A 922 -9.81 21.46 10.62
CA LEU A 922 -9.83 22.74 9.91
C LEU A 922 -8.51 22.98 9.15
N ALA A 923 -8.45 24.12 8.44
CA ALA A 923 -7.26 24.53 7.71
C ALA A 923 -6.19 25.12 8.66
N ASN A 924 -4.92 24.92 8.31
CA ASN A 924 -3.77 25.29 9.15
C ASN A 924 -3.78 24.58 10.51
N GLU A 925 -4.21 23.32 10.51
CA GLU A 925 -4.03 22.43 11.66
C GLU A 925 -2.57 22.48 12.11
N ARG A 926 -2.39 22.57 13.43
CA ARG A 926 -1.09 22.77 14.05
C ARG A 926 -0.99 22.04 15.37
N MET A 927 0.23 21.89 15.86
CA MET A 927 0.51 21.40 17.20
C MET A 927 1.72 22.16 17.77
N ARG A 928 1.63 22.63 19.00
CA ARG A 928 2.75 23.33 19.65
C ARG A 928 3.89 22.36 19.93
N LEU A 929 5.10 22.73 19.50
CA LEU A 929 6.28 21.88 19.64
C LEU A 929 6.60 21.55 21.10
N LEU A 930 6.30 22.48 22.02
CA LEU A 930 6.46 22.26 23.46
C LEU A 930 5.49 21.21 24.00
N ASN A 931 4.27 21.13 23.46
CA ASN A 931 3.28 20.15 23.90
C ASN A 931 3.57 18.75 23.36
N LEU A 932 4.14 18.67 22.15
CA LEU A 932 4.53 17.41 21.53
C LEU A 932 5.72 16.74 22.23
N ARG A 933 6.64 17.53 22.80
CA ARG A 933 7.84 17.06 23.51
C ARG A 933 7.56 16.84 24.99
#